data_AF-A0A3D3JP99-F1
#
_entry.id   AF-A0A3D3JP99-F1
#
_cell.length_a   1.000
_cell.length_b   1.000
_cell.length_c   1.000
_cell.angle_alpha   90.00
_cell.angle_beta   90.00
_cell.angle_gamma   90.00
#
_symmetry.space_group_name_H-M   'P 1'
#
loop_
_entity.id
_entity.type
_entity.pdbx_description
1 polymer ?
#
loop_
_entity_poly.entity_id
_entity_poly.type
_entity_poly.pdbx_seq_one_letter_code
_entity_poly.pdbx_strand_id
1 'polypeptide(L)'
;MLKNLLNAASLILGLAASCLYAAEPAPLRMVIASPCPYWGIDKQIAGELRAEGVELLAYPECPKLKDTLLEGYVGERLLDYNILIFGDPHYRFGRPDPVTGAVPNEIVHLVGQLKKFLAGGGGVWFCGLGEQNWGKTAGTLNYILRELDLDAEVTGEVVMDTAVQQRGSRFGEHAWVEVVGDPLTQGVDNVLHPVGVVAGEGSMGVVPITRLGPDWRVLLRGSETAASYPIDLTPPTTGDKLATTPGTVTSRPVLCAVRDTPAGGRVVLWPTYTNYTVTAGSRGMLFDGERDGRKSHGRRLIKQLLRWLAEPARGSKTVGLFDPAQYVAKIEQPDPDRILQRWCVPGRKDYANQYRGLVGAHSSLSDGQNTPEEMIAAAQAAGYDFIAFTEDLAAMDELKWQQLLAVCNKVNQANPKFRAFQGLDFLDEAGNRGVVFGQRYWVTEKLRSTRDPTRVEYWYSFTYKADSNPKSWPPRIIIRSKTNNKRPWNQGMWSLFAPYCYEGGELVDDSFDEYRQLVGRHNFVWNAGIAAVHTVRSVEDVAAAARPGRYQFYVRADQLAATRDPENPKGVYDSIWTNCGPWKPDPETDRTRDYYPHYFPCYPSSGPEILDFRTKFLGEGFGADMAIPGNNRSMLHIYVRAPAGLDEVRLYDRERLVRRYKPGGTVFEHFMTIPNNEQHSYTITVTDAAGGRAVSWPAWTHIQELAYLRCGDNWNYNTLRKLRHGQDYEPKYSLLEVQSGWDAKKAKPEAERPRYWCYQSRVTHVGPGAASVNYIFPDHQNLLVDDEPWGAAHYAKALAMDLTSVGPYGAVAANVIRYDYREKKPEPYNYADFAGPYRAVASPWPCDQVYYYPFSRWNGANVVRCMGRIRFARKVSTADGSPIRLGLGYGDKGNPDILEVRTAGGTVTHHNVGDGSNVAVDLPVGGYACWYDDKGDGIGGVIGLSPGVVLHYGRDWQGLRMQIPSPAEPMSEATWDVVFVSGTPATSNSNEQMLDVWQGMGFAGKPTLYDVQPRVGRVIDQRFFLTLAAANGGFRGRIVKTTGKLLPLHLPVWIEGLNPRWDAGIWYRGETELEVISNHRDPWGMRMAWILTGRYERRVDEVRYIPVLEKVPPAWGSRVQPKVRTPYTGTGYCQIETDRQDPDIFVGNFLVCDRPEVFIGMRAASKGACTFELNNPTERPHTVTVRPAEGFDLTGRWERTLELGAGAHQVVTVAGE
;
A
#
# COMPACT_ATOMS: atom_id res chain seq x y z
N MET A 1 6.87 54.10 66.00
CA MET A 1 6.03 53.95 64.79
C MET A 1 6.83 54.06 63.49
N LEU A 2 7.59 55.14 63.27
CA LEU A 2 8.41 55.34 62.05
C LEU A 2 9.45 54.23 61.79
N LYS A 3 10.07 53.69 62.85
CA LYS A 3 11.06 52.60 62.76
C LYS A 3 10.46 51.26 62.30
N ASN A 4 9.18 51.01 62.61
CA ASN A 4 8.47 49.80 62.18
C ASN A 4 7.99 49.91 60.73
N LEU A 5 7.65 51.12 60.27
CA LEU A 5 7.33 51.40 58.86
C LEU A 5 8.56 51.27 57.95
N LEU A 6 9.74 51.72 58.39
CA LEU A 6 10.99 51.56 57.65
C LEU A 6 11.46 50.10 57.56
N ASN A 7 11.24 49.31 58.62
CA ASN A 7 11.56 47.88 58.61
C ASN A 7 10.58 47.09 57.73
N ALA A 8 9.29 47.44 57.73
CA ALA A 8 8.31 46.83 56.83
C ALA A 8 8.61 47.17 55.36
N ALA A 9 8.97 48.43 55.06
CA ALA A 9 9.35 48.84 53.71
C ALA A 9 10.65 48.15 53.23
N SER A 10 11.64 47.97 54.11
CA SER A 10 12.87 47.24 53.76
C SER A 10 12.64 45.73 53.56
N LEU A 11 11.70 45.13 54.31
CA LEU A 11 11.31 43.73 54.12
C LEU A 11 10.54 43.54 52.79
N ILE A 12 9.65 44.49 52.45
CA ILE A 12 8.90 44.48 51.19
C ILE A 12 9.81 44.75 49.99
N LEU A 13 10.78 45.66 50.11
CA LEU A 13 11.79 45.90 49.07
C LEU A 13 12.77 44.73 48.94
N GLY A 14 13.13 44.07 50.03
CA GLY A 14 13.93 42.84 50.02
C GLY A 14 13.21 41.67 49.36
N LEU A 15 11.90 41.50 49.61
CA LEU A 15 11.06 40.50 48.96
C LEU A 15 10.76 40.83 47.49
N ALA A 16 10.60 42.11 47.15
CA ALA A 16 10.42 42.54 45.76
C ALA A 16 11.70 42.36 44.94
N ALA A 17 12.88 42.63 45.52
CA ALA A 17 14.17 42.44 44.86
C ALA A 17 14.51 40.95 44.67
N SER A 18 14.16 40.06 45.61
CA SER A 18 14.34 38.62 45.44
C SER A 18 13.32 37.99 44.48
N CYS A 19 12.12 38.56 44.33
CA CYS A 19 11.17 38.17 43.28
C CYS A 19 11.55 38.69 41.88
N LEU A 20 12.31 39.79 41.76
CA LEU A 20 12.77 40.35 40.48
C LEU A 20 14.10 39.75 39.98
N TYR A 21 14.82 38.99 40.82
CA TYR A 21 16.08 38.31 40.47
C TYR A 21 16.01 36.78 40.66
N ALA A 22 14.82 36.20 40.79
CA ALA A 22 14.67 34.79 40.50
C ALA A 22 14.91 34.62 39.00
N ALA A 23 16.12 34.21 38.62
CA ALA A 23 16.44 33.83 37.24
C ALA A 23 15.30 32.93 36.75
N GLU A 24 14.66 33.32 35.65
CA GLU A 24 13.59 32.51 35.08
C GLU A 24 14.10 31.06 34.98
N PRO A 25 13.35 30.09 35.52
CA PRO A 25 13.79 28.70 35.46
C PRO A 25 14.07 28.37 33.99
N ALA A 26 15.23 27.76 33.73
CA ALA A 26 15.61 27.38 32.38
C ALA A 26 14.42 26.67 31.70
N PRO A 27 14.11 27.00 30.43
CA PRO A 27 12.96 26.44 29.73
C PRO A 27 13.01 24.92 29.81
N LEU A 28 11.83 24.30 29.97
CA LEU A 28 11.76 22.85 30.07
C LEU A 28 12.21 22.24 28.74
N ARG A 29 13.35 21.58 28.76
CA ARG A 29 13.92 20.87 27.62
C ARG A 29 13.51 19.40 27.67
N MET A 30 13.05 18.87 26.55
CA MET A 30 12.70 17.46 26.36
C MET A 30 13.48 16.92 25.16
N VAL A 31 14.46 16.08 25.43
CA VAL A 31 15.15 15.30 24.40
C VAL A 31 14.70 13.86 24.57
N ILE A 32 13.79 13.43 23.71
CA ILE A 32 13.05 12.20 23.87
C ILE A 32 13.53 11.19 22.86
N ALA A 33 13.86 9.99 23.32
CA ALA A 33 14.13 8.88 22.43
C ALA A 33 13.35 7.62 22.83
N SER A 34 13.10 6.81 21.82
CA SER A 34 12.69 5.43 21.98
C SER A 34 13.55 4.56 21.08
N PRO A 35 13.85 3.34 21.52
CA PRO A 35 14.52 2.37 20.69
C PRO A 35 13.56 1.67 19.71
N CYS A 36 12.25 1.96 19.72
CA CYS A 36 11.31 1.34 18.78
C CYS A 36 11.46 1.88 17.33
N PRO A 37 11.62 1.02 16.31
CA PRO A 37 11.81 1.44 14.92
C PRO A 37 10.60 2.22 14.36
N TYR A 38 9.41 1.99 14.92
CA TYR A 38 8.15 2.65 14.55
C TYR A 38 7.82 3.87 15.42
N TRP A 39 8.77 4.36 16.22
CA TRP A 39 8.49 5.41 17.19
C TRP A 39 8.50 6.83 16.62
N GLY A 40 7.61 7.65 17.19
CA GLY A 40 7.59 9.11 17.17
C GLY A 40 6.64 9.60 18.26
N ILE A 41 6.80 10.84 18.71
CA ILE A 41 5.77 11.49 19.54
C ILE A 41 4.67 11.97 18.61
N ASP A 42 3.41 11.81 19.04
CA ASP A 42 2.28 12.41 18.33
C ASP A 42 2.53 13.90 18.03
N LYS A 43 2.38 14.28 16.77
CA LYS A 43 2.73 15.64 16.31
C LYS A 43 1.91 16.73 17.00
N GLN A 44 0.67 16.43 17.39
CA GLN A 44 -0.17 17.40 18.09
C GLN A 44 0.30 17.58 19.53
N ILE A 45 0.64 16.51 20.24
CA ILE A 45 1.32 16.59 21.54
C ILE A 45 2.59 17.42 21.42
N ALA A 46 3.43 17.14 20.42
CA ALA A 46 4.67 17.87 20.20
C ALA A 46 4.44 19.36 19.88
N GLY A 47 3.46 19.67 19.02
CA GLY A 47 3.09 21.03 18.66
C GLY A 47 2.54 21.83 19.84
N GLU A 48 1.66 21.22 20.64
CA GLU A 48 1.12 21.84 21.86
C GLU A 48 2.21 22.08 22.90
N LEU A 49 3.09 21.11 23.15
CA LEU A 49 4.23 21.30 24.06
C LEU A 49 5.14 22.45 23.62
N ARG A 50 5.45 22.55 22.32
CA ARG A 50 6.26 23.65 21.75
C ARG A 50 5.55 25.00 21.86
N ALA A 51 4.26 25.06 21.56
CA ALA A 51 3.45 26.27 21.73
C ALA A 51 3.37 26.74 23.19
N GLU A 52 3.48 25.79 24.12
CA GLU A 52 3.54 26.02 25.57
C GLU A 52 4.98 26.30 26.06
N GLY A 53 5.94 26.56 25.18
CA GLY A 53 7.31 27.00 25.52
C GLY A 53 8.31 25.89 25.86
N VAL A 54 7.99 24.62 25.60
CA VAL A 54 8.89 23.49 25.81
C VAL A 54 9.86 23.34 24.63
N GLU A 55 11.17 23.25 24.91
CA GLU A 55 12.17 22.89 23.89
C GLU A 55 12.10 21.37 23.66
N LEU A 56 11.39 20.93 22.63
CA LEU A 56 11.17 19.51 22.33
C LEU A 56 11.97 19.04 21.11
N LEU A 57 12.89 18.10 21.36
CA LEU A 57 13.64 17.34 20.36
C LEU A 57 13.24 15.86 20.44
N ALA A 58 12.64 15.36 19.37
CA ALA A 58 12.28 13.96 19.17
C ALA A 58 12.68 13.56 17.74
N TYR A 59 12.47 12.31 17.32
CA TYR A 59 12.73 11.92 15.92
C TYR A 59 11.78 12.65 14.95
N PRO A 60 12.26 13.18 13.80
CA PRO A 60 13.62 13.09 13.24
C PRO A 60 14.64 14.17 13.67
N GLU A 61 14.26 15.12 14.52
CA GLU A 61 15.12 16.21 15.01
C GLU A 61 16.27 15.75 15.92
N CYS A 62 16.17 14.55 16.49
CA CYS A 62 17.25 13.83 17.15
C CYS A 62 17.32 12.38 16.62
N PRO A 63 18.45 11.67 16.79
CA PRO A 63 18.58 10.31 16.31
C PRO A 63 17.64 9.38 17.06
N LYS A 64 17.15 8.35 16.37
CA LYS A 64 16.58 7.20 17.08
C LYS A 64 17.69 6.60 17.95
N LEU A 65 17.32 6.09 19.12
CA LEU A 65 18.12 5.04 19.73
C LEU A 65 18.03 3.87 18.75
N LYS A 66 19.04 3.66 17.88
CA LYS A 66 19.04 2.53 16.94
C LYS A 66 18.85 1.22 17.73
N ASP A 67 18.48 0.13 17.05
CA ASP A 67 18.42 -1.25 17.59
C ASP A 67 19.74 -1.73 18.25
N THR A 68 20.79 -0.90 18.22
CA THR A 68 22.08 -0.95 18.93
C THR A 68 22.04 -1.17 20.45
N LEU A 69 20.86 -1.30 21.10
CA LEU A 69 20.77 -1.75 22.51
C LEU A 69 21.54 -3.05 22.78
N LEU A 70 21.77 -3.86 21.74
CA LEU A 70 22.45 -5.15 21.81
C LEU A 70 23.95 -5.09 21.39
N GLU A 71 24.43 -4.00 20.78
CA GLU A 71 25.80 -3.93 20.21
C GLU A 71 26.83 -3.24 21.13
N GLY A 72 26.49 -2.98 22.40
CA GLY A 72 27.42 -2.39 23.38
C GLY A 72 27.68 -0.88 23.23
N TYR A 73 27.15 -0.23 22.19
CA TYR A 73 27.38 1.21 21.90
C TYR A 73 26.38 2.20 22.54
N VAL A 74 25.34 1.73 23.26
CA VAL A 74 24.32 2.64 23.86
C VAL A 74 24.86 3.49 25.01
N GLY A 75 25.96 3.06 25.65
CA GLY A 75 26.50 3.75 26.82
C GLY A 75 26.89 5.22 26.60
N GLU A 76 27.32 5.59 25.39
CA GLU A 76 27.85 6.94 25.14
C GLU A 76 26.77 7.98 24.82
N ARG A 77 25.59 7.56 24.36
CA ARG A 77 24.54 8.49 23.87
C ARG A 77 23.24 8.48 24.63
N LEU A 78 23.02 7.53 25.54
CA LEU A 78 21.78 7.48 26.33
C LEU A 78 21.59 8.75 27.19
N LEU A 79 22.69 9.38 27.57
CA LEU A 79 22.77 10.65 28.30
C LEU A 79 22.50 11.89 27.43
N ASP A 80 22.49 11.77 26.10
CA ASP A 80 22.03 12.85 25.20
C ASP A 80 20.56 13.18 25.46
N TYR A 81 19.79 12.18 25.88
CA TYR A 81 18.34 12.25 26.11
C TYR A 81 18.03 12.57 27.57
N ASN A 82 16.83 13.04 27.86
CA ASN A 82 16.32 13.15 29.23
C ASN A 82 14.96 12.47 29.45
N ILE A 83 14.33 11.98 28.39
CA ILE A 83 13.22 11.02 28.47
C ILE A 83 13.49 9.81 27.59
N LEU A 84 13.30 8.62 28.15
CA LEU A 84 13.36 7.34 27.43
C LEU A 84 12.00 6.64 27.45
N ILE A 85 11.51 6.18 26.29
CA ILE A 85 10.26 5.41 26.18
C ILE A 85 10.56 4.00 25.68
N PHE A 86 10.39 2.99 26.54
CA PHE A 86 10.66 1.56 26.26
C PHE A 86 9.39 0.80 25.85
N GLY A 87 9.48 -0.04 24.80
CA GLY A 87 8.37 -0.83 24.22
C GLY A 87 8.73 -2.29 23.92
N ASP A 88 7.78 -3.08 23.36
CA ASP A 88 7.86 -4.56 23.24
C ASP A 88 9.03 -5.14 22.44
N PRO A 89 9.47 -4.52 21.32
CA PRO A 89 10.59 -5.04 20.55
C PRO A 89 11.84 -5.23 21.41
N HIS A 90 11.95 -4.51 22.53
CA HIS A 90 13.13 -4.49 23.39
C HIS A 90 13.13 -5.58 24.45
N TYR A 91 11.95 -6.00 24.90
CA TYR A 91 11.83 -7.16 25.78
C TYR A 91 11.92 -8.48 24.99
N ARG A 92 11.68 -8.41 23.66
CA ARG A 92 11.59 -9.56 22.74
C ARG A 92 12.89 -10.36 22.59
N PHE A 93 14.04 -9.71 22.71
CA PHE A 93 15.34 -10.29 22.38
C PHE A 93 16.06 -10.92 23.57
N GLY A 94 15.50 -10.82 24.78
CA GLY A 94 16.07 -11.45 25.96
C GLY A 94 15.01 -11.96 26.92
N ARG A 95 14.44 -13.12 26.61
CA ARG A 95 13.65 -13.84 27.62
C ARG A 95 14.61 -14.37 28.67
N PRO A 96 14.33 -14.17 29.97
CA PRO A 96 14.98 -14.96 31.00
C PRO A 96 14.88 -16.42 30.61
N ASP A 97 15.99 -17.14 30.68
CA ASP A 97 15.98 -18.57 30.44
C ASP A 97 14.95 -19.20 31.40
N PRO A 98 13.95 -19.92 30.88
CA PRO A 98 12.82 -20.36 31.69
C PRO A 98 13.19 -21.42 32.74
N VAL A 99 14.39 -21.99 32.66
CA VAL A 99 14.89 -23.04 33.57
C VAL A 99 15.80 -22.44 34.64
N THR A 100 16.68 -21.54 34.25
CA THR A 100 17.74 -20.98 35.11
C THR A 100 17.40 -19.58 35.64
N GLY A 101 16.43 -18.89 35.04
CA GLY A 101 16.13 -17.49 35.31
C GLY A 101 17.22 -16.52 34.85
N ALA A 102 18.26 -17.00 34.17
CA ALA A 102 19.35 -16.18 33.68
C ALA A 102 18.86 -15.20 32.62
N VAL A 103 19.22 -13.93 32.75
CA VAL A 103 18.83 -12.86 31.81
C VAL A 103 20.04 -12.52 30.92
N PRO A 104 19.86 -12.23 29.63
CA PRO A 104 20.98 -11.90 28.75
C PRO A 104 21.81 -10.72 29.24
N ASN A 105 23.12 -10.76 28.99
CA ASN A 105 24.10 -9.76 29.45
C ASN A 105 23.76 -8.34 28.97
N GLU A 106 23.08 -8.22 27.83
CA GLU A 106 22.63 -6.97 27.24
C GLU A 106 21.58 -6.29 28.10
N ILE A 107 20.65 -7.06 28.69
CA ILE A 107 19.65 -6.52 29.62
C ILE A 107 20.33 -6.09 30.94
N VAL A 108 21.31 -6.87 31.42
CA VAL A 108 22.12 -6.49 32.59
C VAL A 108 22.86 -5.16 32.34
N HIS A 109 23.48 -5.03 31.16
CA HIS A 109 24.16 -3.80 30.75
C HIS A 109 23.19 -2.62 30.66
N LEU A 110 22.02 -2.80 30.03
CA LEU A 110 20.97 -1.80 29.93
C LEU A 110 20.51 -1.31 31.30
N VAL A 111 20.26 -2.22 32.25
CA VAL A 111 19.90 -1.87 33.63
C VAL A 111 20.97 -0.97 34.25
N GLY A 112 22.26 -1.28 34.05
CA GLY A 112 23.36 -0.43 34.50
C GLY A 112 23.33 0.99 33.92
N GLN A 113 22.98 1.14 32.64
CA GLN A 113 22.83 2.45 32.00
C GLN A 113 21.59 3.20 32.51
N LEU A 114 20.46 2.51 32.69
CA LEU A 114 19.22 3.08 33.23
C LEU A 114 19.40 3.60 34.65
N LYS A 115 20.20 2.92 35.49
CA LYS A 115 20.57 3.44 36.83
C LYS A 115 21.29 4.77 36.73
N LYS A 116 22.28 4.90 35.84
CA LYS A 116 23.01 6.16 35.63
C LYS A 116 22.10 7.27 35.10
N PHE A 117 21.21 6.93 34.17
CA PHE A 117 20.25 7.85 33.59
C PHE A 117 19.26 8.39 34.62
N LEU A 118 18.65 7.51 35.42
CA LEU A 118 17.75 7.89 36.52
C LEU A 118 18.50 8.72 37.56
N ALA A 119 19.73 8.35 37.92
CA ALA A 119 20.58 9.13 38.84
C ALA A 119 20.94 10.53 38.30
N GLY A 120 20.98 10.70 36.98
CA GLY A 120 21.17 11.99 36.33
C GLY A 120 19.91 12.88 36.29
N GLY A 121 18.77 12.40 36.82
CA GLY A 121 17.48 13.08 36.74
C GLY A 121 16.64 12.70 35.52
N GLY A 122 17.03 11.66 34.78
CA GLY A 122 16.31 11.20 33.59
C GLY A 122 14.92 10.62 33.90
N GLY A 123 14.00 10.73 32.94
CA GLY A 123 12.66 10.15 33.01
C GLY A 123 12.53 8.89 32.15
N VAL A 124 12.00 7.79 32.70
CA VAL A 124 11.79 6.53 31.96
C VAL A 124 10.31 6.16 31.90
N TRP A 125 9.81 5.86 30.71
CA TRP A 125 8.47 5.32 30.50
C TRP A 125 8.57 3.87 30.03
N PHE A 126 8.18 2.93 30.89
CA PHE A 126 8.01 1.52 30.53
C PHE A 126 6.61 1.26 29.97
N CYS A 127 6.54 0.90 28.70
CA CYS A 127 5.32 0.49 28.00
C CYS A 127 5.59 -0.71 27.09
N GLY A 128 4.61 -1.11 26.29
CA GLY A 128 4.76 -2.09 25.22
C GLY A 128 4.88 -3.54 25.66
N LEU A 129 3.96 -4.09 26.45
CA LEU A 129 3.86 -5.54 26.58
C LEU A 129 2.68 -6.01 25.72
N GLY A 130 2.95 -6.72 24.62
CA GLY A 130 1.89 -7.31 23.79
C GLY A 130 1.95 -7.10 22.28
N GLU A 131 2.90 -6.35 21.73
CA GLU A 131 3.12 -6.24 20.28
C GLU A 131 3.65 -7.57 19.73
N GLN A 132 2.76 -8.33 19.06
CA GLN A 132 3.06 -9.61 18.40
C GLN A 132 3.61 -10.72 19.34
N ASN A 133 3.68 -10.48 20.66
CA ASN A 133 4.37 -11.35 21.61
C ASN A 133 3.53 -11.80 22.80
N TRP A 134 2.26 -11.41 22.86
CA TRP A 134 1.29 -12.07 23.74
C TRP A 134 1.70 -12.05 25.23
N GLY A 135 2.27 -10.94 25.72
CA GLY A 135 2.67 -10.80 27.13
C GLY A 135 3.87 -11.66 27.55
N LYS A 136 4.47 -12.43 26.63
CA LYS A 136 5.62 -13.33 26.88
C LYS A 136 6.88 -12.60 27.33
N THR A 137 6.87 -11.27 27.29
CA THR A 137 7.96 -10.36 27.64
C THR A 137 7.82 -9.75 29.04
N ALA A 138 6.73 -10.03 29.76
CA ALA A 138 6.50 -9.52 31.12
C ALA A 138 7.65 -9.90 32.09
N GLY A 139 8.23 -11.10 31.96
CA GLY A 139 9.36 -11.53 32.78
C GLY A 139 10.61 -10.65 32.63
N THR A 140 10.93 -10.21 31.41
CA THR A 140 12.05 -9.29 31.15
C THR A 140 11.80 -7.92 31.76
N LEU A 141 10.59 -7.38 31.64
CA LEU A 141 10.25 -6.11 32.28
C LEU A 141 10.31 -6.24 33.81
N ASN A 142 9.75 -7.29 34.39
CA ASN A 142 9.81 -7.54 35.84
C ASN A 142 11.25 -7.63 36.35
N TYR A 143 12.16 -8.26 35.58
CA TYR A 143 13.59 -8.24 35.88
C TYR A 143 14.13 -6.80 35.93
N ILE A 144 13.90 -5.99 34.90
CA ILE A 144 14.37 -4.61 34.84
C ILE A 144 13.81 -3.79 36.02
N LEU A 145 12.50 -3.90 36.30
CA LEU A 145 11.86 -3.20 37.41
C LEU A 145 12.48 -3.58 38.76
N ARG A 146 12.77 -4.86 38.98
CA ARG A 146 13.43 -5.33 40.20
C ARG A 146 14.86 -4.82 40.32
N GLU A 147 15.66 -4.93 39.27
CA GLU A 147 17.07 -4.52 39.32
C GLU A 147 17.24 -3.00 39.43
N LEU A 148 16.24 -2.22 39.00
CA LEU A 148 16.16 -0.78 39.21
C LEU A 148 15.59 -0.37 40.59
N ASP A 149 15.30 -1.34 41.46
CA ASP A 149 14.70 -1.13 42.79
C ASP A 149 13.34 -0.39 42.74
N LEU A 150 12.58 -0.66 41.68
CA LEU A 150 11.32 0.03 41.43
C LEU A 150 10.12 -0.62 42.13
N ASP A 151 10.25 -1.79 42.74
CA ASP A 151 9.19 -2.48 43.50
C ASP A 151 7.82 -2.54 42.77
N ALA A 152 7.82 -3.01 41.53
CA ALA A 152 6.62 -3.17 40.71
C ALA A 152 6.67 -4.45 39.88
N GLU A 153 5.50 -5.05 39.61
CA GLU A 153 5.36 -6.23 38.77
C GLU A 153 4.15 -6.15 37.85
N VAL A 154 4.29 -6.80 36.69
CA VAL A 154 3.27 -6.99 35.65
C VAL A 154 3.09 -8.49 35.36
N THR A 155 2.01 -8.87 34.69
CA THR A 155 1.76 -10.27 34.25
C THR A 155 1.64 -10.39 32.73
N GLY A 156 1.77 -11.58 32.16
CA GLY A 156 1.61 -11.82 30.72
C GLY A 156 0.14 -11.90 30.24
N GLU A 157 -0.81 -11.35 31.00
CA GLU A 157 -2.26 -11.41 30.75
C GLU A 157 -2.80 -10.14 30.07
N VAL A 158 -4.01 -10.20 29.50
CA VAL A 158 -4.65 -9.07 28.82
C VAL A 158 -5.88 -8.59 29.56
N VAL A 159 -5.98 -7.28 29.76
CA VAL A 159 -7.19 -6.64 30.27
C VAL A 159 -8.31 -6.70 29.22
N MET A 160 -9.45 -7.28 29.61
CA MET A 160 -10.73 -7.15 28.92
C MET A 160 -11.73 -6.46 29.84
N ASP A 161 -12.68 -5.75 29.23
CA ASP A 161 -13.84 -5.23 29.94
C ASP A 161 -15.11 -5.89 29.40
N THR A 162 -15.78 -6.65 30.27
CA THR A 162 -17.01 -7.37 29.90
C THR A 162 -18.20 -6.46 29.64
N ALA A 163 -18.16 -5.20 30.10
CA ALA A 163 -19.16 -4.19 29.74
C ALA A 163 -19.03 -3.73 28.27
N VAL A 164 -17.91 -4.05 27.61
CA VAL A 164 -17.68 -3.74 26.21
C VAL A 164 -17.84 -5.00 25.39
N GLN A 165 -18.96 -5.09 24.66
CA GLN A 165 -19.22 -6.21 23.76
C GLN A 165 -18.16 -6.25 22.66
N GLN A 166 -17.32 -7.30 22.63
CA GLN A 166 -16.37 -7.49 21.54
C GLN A 166 -17.12 -7.82 20.24
N ARG A 167 -17.13 -6.89 19.28
CA ARG A 167 -17.89 -7.06 18.03
C ARG A 167 -17.12 -7.81 16.93
N GLY A 168 -16.15 -8.65 17.30
CA GLY A 168 -15.31 -9.36 16.32
C GLY A 168 -14.51 -8.42 15.40
N SER A 169 -14.33 -7.17 15.84
CA SER A 169 -13.55 -6.15 15.14
C SER A 169 -12.08 -6.59 15.05
N ARG A 170 -11.42 -6.35 13.90
CA ARG A 170 -9.96 -6.54 13.74
C ARG A 170 -9.13 -5.63 14.66
N PHE A 171 -9.76 -4.76 15.46
CA PHE A 171 -9.11 -3.87 16.42
C PHE A 171 -9.73 -4.09 17.80
N GLY A 172 -8.91 -4.03 18.85
CA GLY A 172 -9.40 -4.09 20.23
C GLY A 172 -10.43 -2.99 20.45
N GLU A 173 -11.52 -3.34 21.13
CA GLU A 173 -12.53 -2.36 21.57
C GLU A 173 -11.92 -1.42 22.61
N HIS A 174 -12.53 -0.27 22.89
CA HIS A 174 -12.01 0.67 23.90
C HIS A 174 -12.94 0.77 25.10
N ALA A 175 -12.43 0.57 26.32
CA ALA A 175 -13.18 0.79 27.55
C ALA A 175 -12.82 2.14 28.18
N TRP A 176 -13.75 2.68 28.97
CA TRP A 176 -13.47 3.80 29.87
C TRP A 176 -12.67 3.30 31.07
N VAL A 177 -11.64 4.03 31.43
CA VAL A 177 -10.86 3.76 32.65
C VAL A 177 -11.34 4.68 33.77
N GLU A 178 -11.14 4.23 35.00
CA GLU A 178 -11.21 5.08 36.19
C GLU A 178 -9.93 5.92 36.28
N VAL A 179 -10.09 7.24 36.27
CA VAL A 179 -8.99 8.18 36.52
C VAL A 179 -8.90 8.43 38.02
N VAL A 180 -7.76 8.07 38.61
CA VAL A 180 -7.49 8.26 40.04
C VAL A 180 -7.02 9.69 40.28
N GLY A 181 -7.52 10.33 41.34
CA GLY A 181 -7.16 11.71 41.68
C GLY A 181 -5.68 11.84 42.07
N ASP A 182 -4.92 12.57 41.26
CA ASP A 182 -3.50 12.89 41.42
C ASP A 182 -3.22 14.26 40.79
N PRO A 183 -2.19 15.02 41.23
CA PRO A 183 -1.79 16.24 40.53
C PRO A 183 -1.56 16.06 39.02
N LEU A 184 -1.09 14.88 38.60
CA LEU A 184 -0.86 14.54 37.19
C LEU A 184 -2.12 14.15 36.41
N THR A 185 -3.26 13.98 37.08
CA THR A 185 -4.57 13.75 36.44
C THR A 185 -5.47 14.98 36.56
N GLN A 186 -4.94 16.13 37.00
CA GLN A 186 -5.71 17.37 37.09
C GLN A 186 -6.27 17.77 35.72
N GLY A 187 -7.61 17.86 35.63
CA GLY A 187 -8.33 18.16 34.39
C GLY A 187 -8.39 16.99 33.39
N VAL A 188 -8.15 15.76 33.86
CA VAL A 188 -8.29 14.51 33.11
C VAL A 188 -9.46 13.71 33.69
N ASP A 189 -10.67 13.99 33.22
CA ASP A 189 -11.88 13.33 33.76
C ASP A 189 -12.19 11.97 33.10
N ASN A 190 -11.68 11.75 31.88
CA ASN A 190 -12.06 10.61 31.04
C ASN A 190 -10.83 10.13 30.26
N VAL A 191 -10.56 8.83 30.25
CA VAL A 191 -9.56 8.24 29.35
C VAL A 191 -10.12 6.96 28.73
N LEU A 192 -10.09 6.88 27.40
CA LEU A 192 -10.38 5.65 26.66
C LEU A 192 -9.12 4.82 26.49
N HIS A 193 -9.31 3.50 26.49
CA HIS A 193 -8.20 2.58 26.52
C HIS A 193 -8.55 1.25 25.86
N PRO A 194 -7.64 0.66 25.07
CA PRO A 194 -7.93 -0.57 24.33
C PRO A 194 -8.02 -1.78 25.26
N VAL A 195 -9.04 -2.61 25.05
CA VAL A 195 -9.30 -3.86 25.78
C VAL A 195 -9.34 -5.04 24.81
N GLY A 196 -8.90 -6.21 25.29
CA GLY A 196 -8.87 -7.45 24.51
C GLY A 196 -7.70 -7.57 23.54
N VAL A 197 -7.86 -8.44 22.54
CA VAL A 197 -6.82 -8.83 21.57
C VAL A 197 -7.22 -8.37 20.18
N VAL A 198 -6.24 -7.86 19.42
CA VAL A 198 -6.40 -7.58 18.00
C VAL A 198 -6.31 -8.89 17.21
N ALA A 199 -7.45 -9.36 16.70
CA ALA A 199 -7.52 -10.60 15.91
C ALA A 199 -6.67 -10.50 14.62
N GLY A 200 -5.73 -11.43 14.44
CA GLY A 200 -4.93 -11.59 13.22
C GLY A 200 -3.53 -10.95 13.23
N GLU A 201 -3.25 -10.01 14.14
CA GLU A 201 -1.92 -9.33 14.22
C GLU A 201 -1.11 -9.73 15.45
N GLY A 202 -1.64 -10.64 16.28
CA GLY A 202 -1.00 -11.09 17.52
C GLY A 202 -0.70 -9.99 18.54
N SER A 203 -1.37 -8.84 18.40
CA SER A 203 -1.14 -7.67 19.23
C SER A 203 -2.16 -7.62 20.36
N MET A 204 -1.66 -7.58 21.59
CA MET A 204 -2.51 -7.46 22.78
C MET A 204 -2.93 -6.02 23.00
N GLY A 205 -4.08 -5.86 23.67
CA GLY A 205 -4.44 -4.65 24.37
C GLY A 205 -3.47 -4.42 25.52
N VAL A 206 -3.95 -4.44 26.76
CA VAL A 206 -3.16 -3.90 27.88
C VAL A 206 -2.88 -4.95 28.92
N VAL A 207 -1.63 -4.98 29.35
CA VAL A 207 -1.20 -5.81 30.46
C VAL A 207 -1.52 -5.10 31.77
N PRO A 208 -2.08 -5.78 32.79
CA PRO A 208 -2.29 -5.17 34.08
C PRO A 208 -0.97 -5.13 34.89
N ILE A 209 -0.87 -4.14 35.76
CA ILE A 209 0.13 -4.09 36.83
C ILE A 209 -0.44 -4.88 38.01
N THR A 210 0.29 -5.91 38.46
CA THR A 210 -0.16 -6.85 39.49
C THR A 210 0.35 -6.50 40.88
N ARG A 211 1.50 -5.82 40.97
CA ARG A 211 2.10 -5.40 42.23
C ARG A 211 2.72 -4.02 42.11
N LEU A 212 2.50 -3.19 43.13
CA LEU A 212 3.10 -1.87 43.28
C LEU A 212 3.50 -1.67 44.75
N GLY A 213 4.73 -1.21 44.97
CA GLY A 213 5.20 -0.73 46.26
C GLY A 213 4.50 0.56 46.73
N PRO A 214 4.68 0.96 48.00
CA PRO A 214 3.98 2.10 48.61
C PRO A 214 4.32 3.46 47.98
N ASP A 215 5.47 3.57 47.32
CA ASP A 215 5.94 4.81 46.68
C ASP A 215 5.32 5.05 45.29
N TRP A 216 4.53 4.11 44.77
CA TRP A 216 3.85 4.27 43.50
C TRP A 216 2.52 4.99 43.65
N ARG A 217 2.27 5.92 42.73
CA ARG A 217 0.99 6.61 42.59
C ARG A 217 0.24 6.03 41.40
N VAL A 218 -0.92 5.43 41.66
CA VAL A 218 -1.79 4.91 40.60
C VAL A 218 -2.52 6.06 39.93
N LEU A 219 -2.50 6.10 38.59
CA LEU A 219 -3.20 7.13 37.82
C LEU A 219 -4.44 6.59 37.12
N LEU A 220 -4.39 5.37 36.59
CA LEU A 220 -5.48 4.76 35.82
C LEU A 220 -5.79 3.34 36.28
N ARG A 221 -7.08 3.01 36.42
CA ARG A 221 -7.59 1.66 36.67
C ARG A 221 -8.65 1.26 35.64
N GLY A 222 -8.75 -0.02 35.32
CA GLY A 222 -9.90 -0.54 34.60
C GLY A 222 -11.20 -0.37 35.40
N SER A 223 -12.34 -0.48 34.73
CA SER A 223 -13.66 -0.46 35.37
C SER A 223 -13.85 -1.66 36.33
N GLU A 224 -14.95 -1.68 37.08
CA GLU A 224 -15.33 -2.82 37.92
C GLU A 224 -15.53 -4.12 37.14
N THR A 225 -15.96 -4.01 35.88
CA THR A 225 -16.19 -5.12 34.95
C THR A 225 -14.96 -5.50 34.14
N ALA A 226 -13.86 -4.76 34.30
CA ALA A 226 -12.58 -5.06 33.67
C ALA A 226 -11.77 -6.03 34.50
N ALA A 227 -11.25 -7.08 33.87
CA ALA A 227 -10.41 -8.10 34.48
C ALA A 227 -9.27 -8.46 33.52
N SER A 228 -8.21 -9.09 34.03
CA SER A 228 -7.16 -9.66 33.19
C SER A 228 -7.48 -11.09 32.82
N TYR A 229 -7.04 -11.52 31.64
CA TYR A 229 -7.30 -12.85 31.10
C TYR A 229 -5.99 -13.44 30.56
N PRO A 230 -5.62 -14.65 30.97
CA PRO A 230 -4.49 -15.35 30.40
C PRO A 230 -4.81 -15.70 28.96
N ILE A 231 -3.75 -15.84 28.17
CA ILE A 231 -3.87 -16.29 26.79
C ILE A 231 -3.95 -17.81 26.85
N ASP A 232 -5.01 -18.38 26.26
CA ASP A 232 -5.13 -19.81 26.14
C ASP A 232 -4.18 -20.30 25.03
N LEU A 233 -3.08 -20.93 25.46
CA LEU A 233 -2.06 -21.48 24.57
C LEU A 233 -2.41 -22.89 24.06
N THR A 234 -3.64 -23.36 24.29
CA THR A 234 -4.08 -24.74 24.02
C THR A 234 -5.16 -24.79 22.92
N PRO A 235 -4.98 -25.49 21.78
CA PRO A 235 -3.78 -25.77 20.99
C PRO A 235 -3.52 -24.69 19.91
N PRO A 236 -2.33 -24.65 19.28
CA PRO A 236 -1.80 -23.55 18.46
C PRO A 236 -2.59 -23.16 17.18
N THR A 237 -3.70 -23.83 16.89
CA THR A 237 -4.27 -23.90 15.53
C THR A 237 -5.53 -23.06 15.30
N THR A 238 -6.08 -22.43 16.34
CA THR A 238 -7.32 -21.64 16.23
C THR A 238 -7.15 -20.31 16.94
N GLY A 239 -6.27 -19.45 16.41
CA GLY A 239 -6.09 -18.05 16.81
C GLY A 239 -6.19 -17.82 18.32
N ASP A 240 -5.06 -17.91 19.02
CA ASP A 240 -4.87 -17.69 20.46
C ASP A 240 -5.98 -16.82 21.08
N LYS A 241 -6.95 -17.49 21.72
CA LYS A 241 -8.07 -16.84 22.39
C LYS A 241 -7.64 -16.47 23.80
N LEU A 242 -8.20 -15.39 24.33
CA LEU A 242 -8.15 -15.17 25.76
C LEU A 242 -8.97 -16.25 26.46
N ALA A 243 -8.49 -16.74 27.59
CA ALA A 243 -9.25 -17.64 28.43
C ALA A 243 -10.62 -17.03 28.76
N THR A 244 -11.62 -17.89 28.95
CA THR A 244 -12.98 -17.44 29.28
C THR A 244 -13.13 -17.04 30.74
N THR A 245 -12.17 -17.43 31.59
CA THR A 245 -12.13 -17.11 33.01
C THR A 245 -11.08 -16.03 33.29
N PRO A 246 -11.39 -15.03 34.14
CA PRO A 246 -10.39 -14.07 34.61
C PRO A 246 -9.14 -14.77 35.19
N GLY A 247 -7.98 -14.17 34.96
CA GLY A 247 -6.68 -14.60 35.48
C GLY A 247 -6.34 -13.94 36.81
N THR A 248 -5.14 -13.38 36.88
CA THR A 248 -4.54 -12.82 38.10
C THR A 248 -5.33 -11.66 38.70
N VAL A 249 -5.90 -10.79 37.86
CA VAL A 249 -6.63 -9.59 38.30
C VAL A 249 -8.10 -9.73 37.94
N THR A 250 -8.94 -10.00 38.93
CA THR A 250 -10.36 -10.33 38.72
C THR A 250 -11.27 -9.12 38.55
N SER A 251 -10.83 -7.92 38.95
CA SER A 251 -11.56 -6.65 38.75
C SER A 251 -10.63 -5.44 38.89
N ARG A 252 -11.00 -4.29 38.30
CA ARG A 252 -10.33 -2.97 38.43
C ARG A 252 -8.80 -3.00 38.29
N PRO A 253 -8.25 -3.58 37.21
CA PRO A 253 -6.81 -3.71 37.03
C PRO A 253 -6.11 -2.37 37.01
N VAL A 254 -4.91 -2.31 37.60
CA VAL A 254 -4.07 -1.10 37.52
C VAL A 254 -3.45 -1.04 36.13
N LEU A 255 -3.66 0.07 35.42
CA LEU A 255 -3.25 0.24 34.02
C LEU A 255 -2.05 1.17 33.87
N CYS A 256 -1.97 2.21 34.70
CA CYS A 256 -0.89 3.21 34.68
C CYS A 256 -0.56 3.66 36.09
N ALA A 257 0.73 3.69 36.42
CA ALA A 257 1.25 4.20 37.68
C ALA A 257 2.55 4.97 37.46
N VAL A 258 2.90 5.83 38.41
CA VAL A 258 4.11 6.66 38.38
C VAL A 258 4.86 6.61 39.71
N ARG A 259 6.19 6.80 39.66
CA ARG A 259 7.05 6.84 40.86
C ARG A 259 8.24 7.78 40.67
N ASP A 260 8.50 8.61 41.68
CA ASP A 260 9.79 9.27 41.85
C ASP A 260 10.81 8.24 42.35
N THR A 261 11.95 8.11 41.67
CA THR A 261 12.94 7.09 42.02
C THR A 261 13.85 7.57 43.16
N PRO A 262 14.39 6.66 43.99
CA PRO A 262 15.37 7.03 45.02
C PRO A 262 16.61 7.72 44.46
N ALA A 263 16.93 7.47 43.18
CA ALA A 263 18.07 8.05 42.48
C ALA A 263 17.84 9.50 42.00
N GLY A 264 16.62 10.03 42.10
CA GLY A 264 16.28 11.41 41.69
C GLY A 264 15.67 11.54 40.29
N GLY A 265 15.55 10.44 39.53
CA GLY A 265 14.79 10.37 38.27
C GLY A 265 13.32 10.01 38.48
N ARG A 266 12.56 9.86 37.38
CA ARG A 266 11.11 9.57 37.42
C ARG A 266 10.74 8.43 36.49
N VAL A 267 9.72 7.65 36.88
CA VAL A 267 9.26 6.50 36.10
C VAL A 267 7.76 6.55 35.88
N VAL A 268 7.34 6.29 34.64
CA VAL A 268 5.97 5.91 34.25
C VAL A 268 5.95 4.42 33.93
N LEU A 269 5.08 3.67 34.57
CA LEU A 269 4.77 2.28 34.21
C LEU A 269 3.37 2.25 33.62
N TRP A 270 3.29 2.10 32.30
CA TRP A 270 2.04 1.95 31.57
C TRP A 270 2.22 0.86 30.51
N PRO A 271 2.13 -0.44 30.89
CA PRO A 271 2.50 -1.61 30.10
C PRO A 271 1.47 -1.92 28.98
N THR A 272 1.17 -0.91 28.18
CA THR A 272 0.28 -0.92 27.02
C THR A 272 1.12 -0.76 25.76
N TYR A 273 0.72 -1.38 24.65
CA TYR A 273 1.38 -1.19 23.37
C TYR A 273 1.69 0.29 23.08
N THR A 274 2.92 0.62 22.69
CA THR A 274 3.40 2.00 22.51
C THR A 274 2.65 2.78 21.42
N ASN A 275 2.09 2.06 20.45
CA ASN A 275 1.19 2.61 19.43
C ASN A 275 -0.17 3.03 20.02
N TYR A 276 -0.56 2.43 21.15
CA TYR A 276 -1.78 2.78 21.87
C TYR A 276 -1.60 3.90 22.88
N THR A 277 -0.37 4.13 23.35
CA THR A 277 -0.03 5.26 24.22
C THR A 277 0.65 6.36 23.41
N VAL A 278 1.97 6.51 23.47
CA VAL A 278 2.69 7.75 23.10
C VAL A 278 2.77 7.99 21.58
N THR A 279 2.72 6.94 20.76
CA THR A 279 2.97 7.06 19.31
C THR A 279 1.73 7.50 18.54
N ALA A 280 0.58 6.84 18.75
CA ALA A 280 -0.64 7.09 17.98
C ALA A 280 -1.94 6.93 18.78
N GLY A 281 -1.89 6.82 20.11
CA GLY A 281 -3.08 6.87 20.95
C GLY A 281 -4.19 5.87 20.59
N SER A 282 -3.84 4.73 20.00
CA SER A 282 -4.81 3.74 19.51
C SER A 282 -5.75 4.38 18.48
N ARG A 283 -5.16 5.00 17.45
CA ARG A 283 -5.87 5.75 16.40
C ARG A 283 -6.56 7.00 16.93
N GLY A 284 -6.02 7.56 18.00
CA GLY A 284 -6.51 8.76 18.65
C GLY A 284 -7.63 8.53 19.63
N MET A 285 -8.11 7.29 19.74
CA MET A 285 -9.16 6.95 20.69
C MET A 285 -8.73 7.28 22.13
N LEU A 286 -7.49 6.95 22.51
CA LEU A 286 -6.94 7.30 23.81
C LEU A 286 -6.71 8.81 23.95
N PHE A 287 -6.32 9.52 22.89
CA PHE A 287 -6.01 10.95 22.97
C PHE A 287 -7.26 11.81 23.14
N ASP A 288 -8.14 11.76 22.14
CA ASP A 288 -9.32 12.62 21.98
C ASP A 288 -10.58 11.84 21.53
N GLY A 289 -10.51 10.50 21.53
CA GLY A 289 -11.61 9.66 21.07
C GLY A 289 -12.89 9.96 21.82
N GLU A 290 -14.03 9.82 21.15
CA GLU A 290 -15.33 10.01 21.76
C GLU A 290 -16.09 8.69 21.75
N ARG A 291 -16.71 8.35 22.88
CA ARG A 291 -17.60 7.20 23.02
C ARG A 291 -18.72 7.56 23.99
N ASP A 292 -19.95 7.19 23.66
CA ASP A 292 -21.11 7.42 24.53
C ASP A 292 -21.24 8.90 24.98
N GLY A 293 -20.89 9.85 24.09
CA GLY A 293 -20.94 11.29 24.35
C GLY A 293 -19.84 11.86 25.27
N ARG A 294 -18.87 11.02 25.69
CA ARG A 294 -17.71 11.42 26.50
C ARG A 294 -16.45 11.42 25.64
N LYS A 295 -15.62 12.45 25.78
CA LYS A 295 -14.32 12.56 25.10
C LYS A 295 -13.20 12.07 26.00
N SER A 296 -12.23 11.38 25.43
CA SER A 296 -10.99 11.03 26.09
C SER A 296 -10.12 12.26 26.28
N HIS A 297 -9.41 12.33 27.41
CA HIS A 297 -8.46 13.37 27.77
C HIS A 297 -7.03 12.81 27.84
N GLY A 298 -6.78 11.65 27.22
CA GLY A 298 -5.47 10.99 27.28
C GLY A 298 -4.35 11.83 26.66
N ARG A 299 -4.64 12.71 25.69
CA ARG A 299 -3.62 13.66 25.19
C ARG A 299 -3.10 14.54 26.33
N ARG A 300 -4.01 15.08 27.14
CA ARG A 300 -3.68 15.94 28.28
C ARG A 300 -2.83 15.20 29.30
N LEU A 301 -3.23 13.97 29.64
CA LEU A 301 -2.49 13.12 30.56
C LEU A 301 -1.07 12.86 30.05
N ILE A 302 -0.90 12.52 28.77
CA ILE A 302 0.43 12.26 28.19
C ILE A 302 1.32 13.51 28.24
N LYS A 303 0.79 14.70 27.93
CA LYS A 303 1.54 15.96 28.09
C LYS A 303 1.99 16.17 29.53
N GLN A 304 1.10 15.91 30.51
CA GLN A 304 1.42 16.04 31.93
C GLN A 304 2.51 15.04 32.35
N LEU A 305 2.43 13.80 31.89
CA LEU A 305 3.43 12.76 32.14
C LEU A 305 4.80 13.11 31.53
N LEU A 306 4.85 13.58 30.29
CA LEU A 306 6.11 13.98 29.64
C LEU A 306 6.77 15.15 30.35
N ARG A 307 5.99 16.14 30.80
CA ARG A 307 6.50 17.25 31.62
C ARG A 307 7.06 16.76 32.95
N TRP A 308 6.28 15.92 33.61
CA TRP A 308 6.68 15.36 34.89
C TRP A 308 7.96 14.53 34.75
N LEU A 309 8.10 13.72 33.69
CA LEU A 309 9.31 12.94 33.41
C LEU A 309 10.55 13.81 33.14
N ALA A 310 10.42 14.93 32.41
CA ALA A 310 11.56 15.81 32.10
C ALA A 310 12.01 16.70 33.25
N GLU A 311 11.13 16.98 34.22
CA GLU A 311 11.40 17.98 35.26
C GLU A 311 12.70 17.74 36.07
N PRO A 312 13.04 16.52 36.52
CA PRO A 312 14.25 16.33 37.31
C PRO A 312 15.55 16.54 36.50
N ALA A 313 15.45 16.46 35.17
CA ALA A 313 16.55 16.75 34.27
C ALA A 313 16.72 18.25 33.99
N ARG A 314 15.85 19.13 34.53
CA ARG A 314 15.95 20.58 34.31
C ARG A 314 17.26 21.10 34.93
N GLY A 315 18.19 21.52 34.05
CA GLY A 315 19.52 21.95 34.46
C GLY A 315 20.50 20.80 34.76
N SER A 316 20.15 19.55 34.44
CA SER A 316 21.07 18.43 34.55
C SER A 316 22.28 18.62 33.64
N LYS A 317 23.47 18.30 34.18
CA LYS A 317 24.72 18.22 33.42
C LYS A 317 25.06 16.79 33.00
N THR A 318 24.15 15.86 33.26
CA THR A 318 24.36 14.43 33.06
C THR A 318 23.44 13.87 31.99
N VAL A 319 22.20 14.34 31.88
CA VAL A 319 21.20 13.87 30.90
C VAL A 319 20.61 15.05 30.12
N GLY A 320 20.09 14.81 28.92
CA GLY A 320 19.52 15.86 28.06
C GLY A 320 20.58 16.73 27.38
N LEU A 321 21.80 16.20 27.22
CA LEU A 321 22.98 16.92 26.73
C LEU A 321 23.04 17.05 25.20
N PHE A 322 22.05 16.50 24.49
CA PHE A 322 22.03 16.52 23.04
C PHE A 322 22.13 17.94 22.47
N ASP A 323 23.07 18.15 21.55
CA ASP A 323 23.20 19.39 20.79
C ASP A 323 22.65 19.19 19.37
N PRO A 324 21.47 19.73 19.04
CA PRO A 324 20.93 19.61 17.69
C PRO A 324 21.85 20.23 16.63
N ALA A 325 22.69 21.22 16.96
CA ALA A 325 23.62 21.80 16.00
C ALA A 325 24.72 20.82 15.57
N GLN A 326 25.09 19.87 16.43
CA GLN A 326 26.03 18.78 16.12
C GLN A 326 25.32 17.63 15.38
N TYR A 327 24.01 17.48 15.58
CA TYR A 327 23.19 16.46 14.93
C TYR A 327 22.44 16.92 13.69
N VAL A 328 22.57 18.17 13.26
CA VAL A 328 22.41 18.48 11.83
C VAL A 328 23.56 17.78 11.10
N ALA A 329 23.58 16.45 11.13
CA ALA A 329 24.00 15.65 10.03
C ALA A 329 23.48 16.40 8.83
N LYS A 330 24.42 16.87 8.00
CA LYS A 330 24.13 17.00 6.59
C LYS A 330 23.49 15.65 6.26
N ILE A 331 22.16 15.58 6.26
CA ILE A 331 21.46 14.61 5.46
C ILE A 331 21.89 15.07 4.09
N GLU A 332 23.05 14.57 3.64
CA GLU A 332 23.49 14.74 2.27
C GLU A 332 22.28 14.29 1.50
N GLN A 333 21.70 15.21 0.73
CA GLN A 333 20.67 14.84 -0.21
C GLN A 333 21.25 13.63 -0.94
N PRO A 334 20.59 12.46 -0.88
CA PRO A 334 21.15 11.25 -1.44
C PRO A 334 21.53 11.57 -2.88
N ASP A 335 22.81 11.43 -3.20
CA ASP A 335 23.30 11.61 -4.57
C ASP A 335 22.82 10.38 -5.35
N PRO A 336 21.73 10.50 -6.12
CA PRO A 336 21.08 9.33 -6.66
C PRO A 336 21.97 8.68 -7.72
N ASP A 337 22.72 9.49 -8.47
CA ASP A 337 23.65 9.01 -9.48
C ASP A 337 24.79 8.22 -8.84
N ARG A 338 25.35 8.69 -7.72
CA ARG A 338 26.36 7.95 -6.97
C ARG A 338 25.83 6.64 -6.38
N ILE A 339 24.59 6.62 -5.88
CA ILE A 339 23.95 5.39 -5.35
C ILE A 339 23.76 4.38 -6.48
N LEU A 340 23.23 4.81 -7.62
CA LEU A 340 23.01 3.95 -8.78
C LEU A 340 24.33 3.42 -9.36
N GLN A 341 25.36 4.26 -9.47
CA GLN A 341 26.68 3.85 -9.93
C GLN A 341 27.30 2.79 -9.02
N ARG A 342 27.17 2.93 -7.70
CA ARG A 342 27.64 1.91 -6.74
C ARG A 342 26.87 0.59 -6.86
N TRP A 343 25.63 0.64 -7.31
CA TRP A 343 24.82 -0.56 -7.51
C TRP A 343 25.15 -1.28 -8.83
N CYS A 344 25.53 -0.53 -9.87
CA CYS A 344 25.89 -1.02 -11.21
C CYS A 344 27.27 -1.69 -11.25
N VAL A 345 27.44 -2.80 -10.52
CA VAL A 345 28.67 -3.59 -10.50
C VAL A 345 28.53 -4.75 -11.49
N PRO A 346 29.31 -4.79 -12.60
CA PRO A 346 29.27 -5.90 -13.54
C PRO A 346 29.58 -7.24 -12.90
N GLY A 347 28.94 -8.30 -13.38
CA GLY A 347 29.06 -9.66 -12.87
C GLY A 347 28.44 -9.88 -11.49
N ARG A 348 27.82 -8.85 -10.89
CA ARG A 348 27.17 -8.97 -9.58
C ARG A 348 26.06 -10.01 -9.65
N LYS A 349 26.06 -10.91 -8.67
CA LYS A 349 25.00 -11.88 -8.42
C LYS A 349 24.60 -11.74 -6.96
N ASP A 350 23.31 -11.66 -6.68
CA ASP A 350 22.83 -11.64 -5.29
C ASP A 350 22.78 -13.03 -4.66
N TYR A 351 22.86 -14.06 -5.49
CA TYR A 351 22.95 -15.44 -5.07
C TYR A 351 24.17 -16.09 -5.71
N ALA A 352 24.97 -16.77 -4.90
CA ALA A 352 26.13 -17.49 -5.39
C ALA A 352 25.75 -18.64 -6.33
N ASN A 353 24.59 -19.28 -6.09
CA ASN A 353 24.22 -20.53 -6.72
C ASN A 353 22.82 -20.52 -7.35
N GLN A 354 22.59 -21.48 -8.23
CA GLN A 354 21.28 -21.80 -8.80
C GLN A 354 21.04 -23.29 -8.70
N TYR A 355 19.83 -23.67 -8.33
CA TYR A 355 19.45 -25.04 -8.07
C TYR A 355 18.29 -25.44 -8.97
N ARG A 356 18.46 -26.54 -9.71
CA ARG A 356 17.45 -27.14 -10.56
C ARG A 356 16.56 -28.07 -9.75
N GLY A 357 15.27 -27.79 -9.75
CA GLY A 357 14.25 -28.54 -9.00
C GLY A 357 13.33 -29.36 -9.87
N LEU A 358 13.00 -30.56 -9.38
CA LEU A 358 11.84 -31.33 -9.84
C LEU A 358 10.67 -31.10 -8.87
N VAL A 359 9.59 -30.47 -9.31
CA VAL A 359 8.38 -30.28 -8.50
C VAL A 359 7.24 -31.03 -9.16
N GLY A 360 6.53 -31.87 -8.40
CA GLY A 360 5.40 -32.65 -8.90
C GLY A 360 5.56 -34.17 -8.77
N ALA A 361 6.43 -34.67 -7.88
CA ALA A 361 6.67 -36.10 -7.75
C ALA A 361 5.58 -36.80 -6.93
N HIS A 362 5.02 -37.90 -7.44
CA HIS A 362 4.07 -38.77 -6.77
C HIS A 362 4.71 -40.14 -6.59
N SER A 363 4.74 -40.66 -5.37
CA SER A 363 5.34 -41.95 -5.06
C SER A 363 4.28 -43.04 -4.85
N SER A 364 4.72 -44.27 -4.59
CA SER A 364 3.88 -45.40 -4.22
C SER A 364 3.12 -45.21 -2.90
N LEU A 365 3.35 -44.09 -2.19
CA LEU A 365 2.55 -43.70 -1.02
C LEU A 365 1.18 -43.13 -1.44
N SER A 366 1.05 -42.52 -2.61
CA SER A 366 -0.22 -42.08 -3.20
C SER A 366 -0.55 -42.84 -4.49
N ASP A 367 -0.48 -42.20 -5.65
CA ASP A 367 -0.82 -42.73 -6.97
C ASP A 367 0.41 -42.96 -7.89
N GLY A 368 1.62 -42.91 -7.33
CA GLY A 368 2.86 -43.25 -8.03
C GLY A 368 3.16 -44.76 -8.06
N GLN A 369 4.06 -45.16 -8.96
CA GLN A 369 4.49 -46.55 -9.16
C GLN A 369 5.73 -46.93 -8.35
N ASN A 370 6.58 -45.95 -8.04
CA ASN A 370 7.88 -46.16 -7.39
C ASN A 370 7.91 -45.57 -5.98
N THR A 371 8.74 -46.16 -5.13
CA THR A 371 8.96 -45.68 -3.75
C THR A 371 9.56 -44.26 -3.74
N PRO A 372 9.35 -43.48 -2.66
CA PRO A 372 10.00 -42.17 -2.52
C PRO A 372 11.52 -42.23 -2.68
N GLU A 373 12.18 -43.27 -2.17
CA GLU A 373 13.62 -43.50 -2.30
C GLU A 373 14.06 -43.69 -3.76
N GLU A 374 13.35 -44.51 -4.53
CA GLU A 374 13.63 -44.72 -5.95
C GLU A 374 13.45 -43.43 -6.76
N MET A 375 12.38 -42.67 -6.47
CA MET A 375 12.13 -41.37 -7.11
C MET A 375 13.22 -40.35 -6.79
N ILE A 376 13.71 -40.30 -5.56
CA ILE A 376 14.85 -39.47 -5.15
C ILE A 376 16.12 -39.88 -5.89
N ALA A 377 16.42 -41.17 -5.96
CA ALA A 377 17.59 -41.68 -6.66
C ALA A 377 17.53 -41.36 -8.16
N ALA A 378 16.35 -41.50 -8.78
CA ALA A 378 16.13 -41.13 -10.17
C ALA A 378 16.32 -39.62 -10.40
N ALA A 379 15.82 -38.77 -9.50
CA ALA A 379 16.00 -37.32 -9.61
C ALA A 379 17.48 -36.90 -9.48
N GLN A 380 18.22 -37.53 -8.57
CA GLN A 380 19.67 -37.33 -8.44
C GLN A 380 20.41 -37.76 -9.71
N ALA A 381 20.08 -38.95 -10.25
CA ALA A 381 20.67 -39.45 -11.49
C ALA A 381 20.34 -38.56 -12.70
N ALA A 382 19.17 -37.92 -12.69
CA ALA A 382 18.73 -36.95 -13.70
C ALA A 382 19.35 -35.55 -13.54
N GLY A 383 20.18 -35.33 -12.51
CA GLY A 383 20.88 -34.07 -12.28
C GLY A 383 20.03 -32.96 -11.66
N TYR A 384 18.97 -33.30 -10.92
CA TYR A 384 18.27 -32.34 -10.07
C TYR A 384 19.02 -32.12 -8.76
N ASP A 385 19.00 -30.88 -8.27
CA ASP A 385 19.54 -30.50 -6.96
C ASP A 385 18.51 -30.71 -5.85
N PHE A 386 17.22 -30.69 -6.19
CA PHE A 386 16.16 -31.04 -5.28
C PHE A 386 14.93 -31.66 -5.96
N ILE A 387 14.17 -32.40 -5.17
CA ILE A 387 12.86 -32.94 -5.53
C ILE A 387 11.80 -32.46 -4.53
N ALA A 388 10.63 -32.07 -5.02
CA ALA A 388 9.46 -31.79 -4.22
C ALA A 388 8.33 -32.76 -4.60
N PHE A 389 7.99 -33.62 -3.64
CA PHE A 389 6.83 -34.48 -3.71
C PHE A 389 5.55 -33.65 -3.58
N THR A 390 4.53 -34.07 -4.30
CA THR A 390 3.19 -33.48 -4.30
C THR A 390 2.16 -34.59 -4.31
N GLU A 391 2.25 -35.51 -3.35
CA GLU A 391 1.39 -36.70 -3.29
C GLU A 391 -0.10 -36.32 -3.41
N ASP A 392 -0.89 -37.13 -4.10
CA ASP A 392 -2.32 -36.89 -4.22
C ASP A 392 -3.00 -36.95 -2.84
N LEU A 393 -3.55 -35.82 -2.39
CA LEU A 393 -4.25 -35.71 -1.11
C LEU A 393 -5.36 -36.77 -0.96
N ALA A 394 -6.03 -37.13 -2.06
CA ALA A 394 -7.12 -38.11 -2.04
C ALA A 394 -6.64 -39.53 -1.73
N ALA A 395 -5.38 -39.85 -2.04
CA ALA A 395 -4.77 -41.17 -1.83
C ALA A 395 -3.84 -41.22 -0.61
N MET A 396 -3.68 -40.10 0.11
CA MET A 396 -2.83 -39.97 1.29
C MET A 396 -3.61 -40.03 2.60
N ASP A 397 -2.95 -40.53 3.64
CA ASP A 397 -3.37 -40.46 5.03
C ASP A 397 -2.21 -39.96 5.92
N GLU A 398 -2.46 -39.80 7.22
CA GLU A 398 -1.46 -39.33 8.16
C GLU A 398 -0.25 -40.28 8.27
N LEU A 399 -0.47 -41.60 8.22
CA LEU A 399 0.59 -42.59 8.35
C LEU A 399 1.55 -42.52 7.15
N LYS A 400 0.99 -42.51 5.94
CA LYS A 400 1.74 -42.33 4.68
C LYS A 400 2.48 -40.99 4.65
N TRP A 401 1.86 -39.93 5.15
CA TRP A 401 2.51 -38.63 5.29
C TRP A 401 3.74 -38.68 6.22
N GLN A 402 3.63 -39.37 7.36
CA GLN A 402 4.78 -39.56 8.26
C GLN A 402 5.88 -40.40 7.61
N GLN A 403 5.53 -41.40 6.80
CA GLN A 403 6.50 -42.17 6.01
C GLN A 403 7.26 -41.27 5.03
N LEU A 404 6.54 -40.47 4.23
CA LEU A 404 7.17 -39.52 3.30
C LEU A 404 8.11 -38.54 4.01
N LEU A 405 7.66 -37.99 5.16
CA LEU A 405 8.46 -37.11 6.01
C LEU A 405 9.75 -37.79 6.47
N ALA A 406 9.67 -39.05 6.91
CA ALA A 406 10.83 -39.81 7.37
C ALA A 406 11.86 -40.01 6.25
N VAL A 407 11.41 -40.38 5.04
CA VAL A 407 12.29 -40.55 3.88
C VAL A 407 12.96 -39.23 3.51
N CYS A 408 12.20 -38.14 3.39
CA CYS A 408 12.74 -36.83 3.05
C CYS A 408 13.76 -36.36 4.09
N ASN A 409 13.49 -36.54 5.39
CA ASN A 409 14.41 -36.16 6.46
C ASN A 409 15.70 -36.98 6.42
N LYS A 410 15.61 -38.30 6.21
CA LYS A 410 16.76 -39.19 6.11
C LYS A 410 17.70 -38.76 4.98
N VAL A 411 17.16 -38.48 3.80
CA VAL A 411 17.96 -38.01 2.65
C VAL A 411 18.56 -36.64 2.91
N ASN A 412 17.77 -35.70 3.44
CA ASN A 412 18.22 -34.34 3.76
C ASN A 412 19.34 -34.30 4.81
N GLN A 413 19.40 -35.30 5.71
CA GLN A 413 20.47 -35.47 6.69
C GLN A 413 21.71 -36.14 6.07
N ALA A 414 21.51 -37.12 5.20
CA ALA A 414 22.59 -37.92 4.61
C ALA A 414 23.33 -37.21 3.46
N ASN A 415 22.65 -36.32 2.72
CA ASN A 415 23.23 -35.67 1.54
C ASN A 415 23.05 -34.15 1.58
N PRO A 416 24.10 -33.36 1.87
CA PRO A 416 24.01 -31.89 1.87
C PRO A 416 23.90 -31.29 0.46
N LYS A 417 24.19 -32.05 -0.61
CA LYS A 417 24.14 -31.62 -2.01
C LYS A 417 22.80 -31.90 -2.71
N PHE A 418 21.84 -32.50 -2.00
CA PHE A 418 20.52 -32.78 -2.54
C PHE A 418 19.44 -32.52 -1.50
N ARG A 419 18.25 -32.06 -1.91
CA ARG A 419 17.11 -31.90 -1.00
C ARG A 419 15.85 -32.58 -1.47
N ALA A 420 15.16 -33.22 -0.54
CA ALA A 420 13.83 -33.76 -0.74
C ALA A 420 12.82 -32.99 0.11
N PHE A 421 11.74 -32.52 -0.52
CA PHE A 421 10.64 -31.84 0.15
C PHE A 421 9.37 -32.67 0.02
N GLN A 422 8.73 -32.99 1.14
CA GLN A 422 7.40 -33.56 1.21
C GLN A 422 6.33 -32.52 0.81
N GLY A 423 5.21 -32.95 0.24
CA GLY A 423 4.15 -32.04 -0.21
C GLY A 423 2.92 -32.78 -0.72
N LEU A 424 1.90 -32.01 -1.14
CA LEU A 424 0.60 -32.50 -1.58
C LEU A 424 0.14 -31.80 -2.85
N ASP A 425 -0.46 -32.54 -3.77
CA ASP A 425 -1.36 -32.06 -4.82
C ASP A 425 -2.79 -32.14 -4.28
N PHE A 426 -3.56 -31.07 -4.44
CA PHE A 426 -4.88 -30.96 -3.84
C PHE A 426 -5.86 -30.22 -4.75
N LEU A 427 -7.13 -30.53 -4.55
CA LEU A 427 -8.26 -29.72 -5.00
C LEU A 427 -8.83 -28.96 -3.80
N ASP A 428 -9.20 -27.70 -4.00
CA ASP A 428 -10.08 -26.99 -3.06
C ASP A 428 -11.55 -27.39 -3.30
N GLU A 429 -12.43 -26.98 -2.39
CA GLU A 429 -13.87 -27.30 -2.50
C GLU A 429 -14.49 -26.75 -3.80
N ALA A 430 -13.95 -25.65 -4.32
CA ALA A 430 -14.35 -25.07 -5.59
C ALA A 430 -13.71 -25.77 -6.81
N GLY A 431 -12.95 -26.85 -6.64
CA GLY A 431 -12.32 -27.61 -7.71
C GLY A 431 -11.09 -26.94 -8.33
N ASN A 432 -10.48 -25.96 -7.66
CA ASN A 432 -9.21 -25.39 -8.09
C ASN A 432 -8.07 -26.29 -7.64
N ARG A 433 -7.15 -26.59 -8.56
CA ARG A 433 -5.99 -27.45 -8.31
C ARG A 433 -4.77 -26.64 -7.90
N GLY A 434 -4.07 -27.13 -6.89
CA GLY A 434 -2.85 -26.55 -6.37
C GLY A 434 -1.88 -27.60 -5.88
N VAL A 435 -0.63 -27.20 -5.76
CA VAL A 435 0.38 -28.01 -5.07
C VAL A 435 1.01 -27.21 -3.94
N VAL A 436 1.41 -27.90 -2.88
CA VAL A 436 2.12 -27.32 -1.73
C VAL A 436 3.25 -28.25 -1.31
N PHE A 437 4.41 -27.72 -0.98
CA PHE A 437 5.55 -28.55 -0.54
C PHE A 437 6.39 -27.89 0.56
N GLY A 438 7.22 -28.69 1.22
CA GLY A 438 8.04 -28.33 2.37
C GLY A 438 7.27 -28.12 3.69
N GLN A 439 5.93 -28.20 3.66
CA GLN A 439 5.10 -28.25 4.86
C GLN A 439 5.44 -29.47 5.70
N ARG A 440 5.45 -29.36 7.03
CA ARG A 440 5.84 -30.47 7.93
C ARG A 440 4.68 -31.08 8.70
N TYR A 441 3.44 -30.70 8.38
CA TYR A 441 2.23 -31.14 9.07
C TYR A 441 1.25 -31.79 8.10
N TRP A 442 0.42 -32.69 8.62
CA TRP A 442 -0.66 -33.34 7.89
C TRP A 442 -1.91 -32.45 7.83
N VAL A 443 -2.66 -32.56 6.72
CA VAL A 443 -3.94 -31.86 6.55
C VAL A 443 -5.01 -32.57 7.37
N THR A 444 -5.26 -32.04 8.57
CA THR A 444 -6.29 -32.57 9.48
C THR A 444 -7.69 -32.45 8.90
N GLU A 445 -8.62 -33.27 9.39
CA GLU A 445 -10.04 -33.25 9.00
C GLU A 445 -10.69 -31.87 8.99
N LYS A 446 -10.36 -31.01 9.97
CA LYS A 446 -10.88 -29.63 10.04
C LYS A 446 -10.48 -28.71 8.88
N LEU A 447 -9.46 -29.09 8.11
CA LEU A 447 -9.02 -28.34 6.92
C LEU A 447 -9.53 -28.97 5.63
N ARG A 448 -10.08 -30.19 5.71
CA ARG A 448 -10.67 -30.90 4.58
C ARG A 448 -12.09 -30.39 4.34
N SER A 449 -12.55 -30.50 3.11
CA SER A 449 -13.95 -30.15 2.83
C SER A 449 -14.86 -31.13 3.54
N THR A 450 -15.87 -30.61 4.23
CA THR A 450 -16.90 -31.43 4.88
C THR A 450 -17.80 -32.16 3.87
N ARG A 451 -17.81 -31.71 2.61
CA ARG A 451 -18.59 -32.31 1.51
C ARG A 451 -17.81 -33.40 0.78
N ASP A 452 -16.52 -33.13 0.55
CA ASP A 452 -15.62 -34.06 -0.12
C ASP A 452 -14.29 -34.10 0.64
N PRO A 453 -14.12 -35.04 1.59
CA PRO A 453 -12.93 -35.14 2.41
C PRO A 453 -11.63 -35.39 1.62
N THR A 454 -11.71 -35.71 0.31
CA THR A 454 -10.54 -35.80 -0.57
C THR A 454 -9.99 -34.43 -0.98
N ARG A 455 -10.71 -33.35 -0.64
CA ARG A 455 -10.37 -31.96 -0.95
C ARG A 455 -10.07 -31.17 0.31
N VAL A 456 -9.43 -30.02 0.13
CA VAL A 456 -9.37 -29.01 1.19
C VAL A 456 -10.57 -28.08 1.11
N GLU A 457 -11.05 -27.60 2.26
CA GLU A 457 -12.19 -26.68 2.33
C GLU A 457 -11.86 -25.38 1.59
N TYR A 458 -10.71 -24.79 1.92
CA TYR A 458 -10.21 -23.58 1.29
C TYR A 458 -8.72 -23.68 1.00
N TRP A 459 -8.30 -23.09 -0.11
CA TRP A 459 -6.88 -22.88 -0.41
C TRP A 459 -6.12 -22.20 0.75
N TYR A 460 -6.79 -21.30 1.47
CA TYR A 460 -6.25 -20.57 2.62
C TYR A 460 -5.96 -21.45 3.84
N SER A 461 -6.53 -22.65 3.92
CA SER A 461 -6.32 -23.60 5.01
C SER A 461 -4.86 -24.00 5.18
N PHE A 462 -4.08 -24.02 4.09
CA PHE A 462 -2.63 -24.26 4.13
C PHE A 462 -1.82 -23.07 4.66
N THR A 463 -2.41 -21.88 4.76
CA THR A 463 -1.70 -20.66 5.19
C THR A 463 -1.86 -20.42 6.68
N TYR A 464 -3.10 -20.37 7.18
CA TYR A 464 -3.34 -19.97 8.58
C TYR A 464 -3.00 -21.04 9.61
N LYS A 465 -3.00 -22.34 9.25
CA LYS A 465 -2.53 -23.36 10.19
C LYS A 465 -1.00 -23.42 10.26
N ALA A 466 -0.31 -22.96 9.20
CA ALA A 466 1.13 -22.72 9.23
C ALA A 466 1.50 -21.56 10.16
N ASP A 467 0.60 -20.60 10.44
CA ASP A 467 0.86 -19.49 11.38
C ASP A 467 1.03 -19.90 12.85
N SER A 468 0.67 -21.15 13.20
CA SER A 468 1.07 -21.75 14.48
C SER A 468 2.60 -21.93 14.60
N ASN A 469 3.29 -21.96 13.47
CA ASN A 469 4.74 -21.85 13.36
C ASN A 469 5.08 -20.74 12.34
N PRO A 470 5.13 -19.46 12.77
CA PRO A 470 5.33 -18.30 11.89
C PRO A 470 6.65 -18.33 11.09
N LYS A 471 7.49 -19.36 11.31
CA LYS A 471 8.74 -19.62 10.57
C LYS A 471 8.59 -20.58 9.39
N SER A 472 7.39 -21.04 9.00
CA SER A 472 7.25 -22.06 7.95
C SER A 472 6.00 -21.91 7.08
N TRP A 473 5.94 -20.89 6.21
CA TRP A 473 4.93 -20.87 5.16
C TRP A 473 5.41 -21.70 3.96
N PRO A 474 4.78 -22.86 3.67
CA PRO A 474 5.20 -23.69 2.56
C PRO A 474 4.92 -23.00 1.22
N PRO A 475 5.81 -23.13 0.21
CA PRO A 475 5.52 -22.72 -1.15
C PRO A 475 4.22 -23.37 -1.65
N ARG A 476 3.32 -22.54 -2.18
CA ARG A 476 2.04 -22.96 -2.76
C ARG A 476 2.00 -22.52 -4.20
N ILE A 477 1.73 -23.45 -5.11
CA ILE A 477 1.75 -23.21 -6.55
C ILE A 477 0.35 -23.41 -7.12
N ILE A 478 -0.16 -22.41 -7.85
CA ILE A 478 -1.31 -22.62 -8.74
C ILE A 478 -0.82 -23.42 -9.95
N ILE A 479 -1.46 -24.56 -10.22
CA ILE A 479 -1.20 -25.38 -11.40
C ILE A 479 -2.48 -25.53 -12.22
N ARG A 480 -2.36 -25.84 -13.51
CA ARG A 480 -3.50 -26.13 -14.41
C ARG A 480 -4.53 -25.00 -14.42
N SER A 481 -4.02 -23.77 -14.46
CA SER A 481 -4.83 -22.56 -14.22
C SER A 481 -5.98 -22.41 -15.24
N LYS A 482 -5.75 -22.79 -16.50
CA LYS A 482 -6.79 -22.81 -17.54
C LYS A 482 -7.96 -23.73 -17.25
N THR A 483 -7.78 -24.76 -16.45
CA THR A 483 -8.83 -25.73 -16.05
C THR A 483 -9.39 -25.47 -14.66
N ASN A 484 -8.81 -24.54 -13.91
CA ASN A 484 -9.34 -24.18 -12.59
C ASN A 484 -10.66 -23.40 -12.74
N ASN A 485 -11.60 -23.66 -11.82
CA ASN A 485 -12.90 -22.98 -11.81
C ASN A 485 -12.78 -21.48 -11.51
N LYS A 486 -11.75 -21.07 -10.76
CA LYS A 486 -11.40 -19.68 -10.48
C LYS A 486 -10.15 -19.30 -11.25
N ARG A 487 -10.14 -18.08 -11.81
CA ARG A 487 -8.91 -17.48 -12.36
C ARG A 487 -7.91 -17.17 -11.25
N PRO A 488 -6.59 -17.13 -11.53
CA PRO A 488 -5.54 -16.94 -10.52
C PRO A 488 -5.70 -15.70 -9.65
N TRP A 489 -6.15 -14.58 -10.22
CA TRP A 489 -6.38 -13.33 -9.49
C TRP A 489 -7.59 -13.39 -8.54
N ASN A 490 -8.40 -14.44 -8.61
CA ASN A 490 -9.48 -14.74 -7.68
C ASN A 490 -9.12 -15.87 -6.68
N GLN A 491 -7.91 -16.41 -6.79
CA GLN A 491 -7.32 -17.36 -5.84
C GLN A 491 -6.32 -16.55 -5.00
N GLY A 492 -6.40 -16.57 -3.67
CA GLY A 492 -5.49 -15.81 -2.82
C GLY A 492 -4.43 -16.67 -2.12
N MET A 493 -3.43 -16.03 -1.53
CA MET A 493 -2.37 -16.63 -0.69
C MET A 493 -1.61 -17.83 -1.28
N TRP A 494 -1.36 -17.86 -2.58
CA TRP A 494 -0.35 -18.72 -3.21
C TRP A 494 1.00 -17.98 -3.28
N SER A 495 2.11 -18.70 -3.43
CA SER A 495 3.47 -18.12 -3.51
C SER A 495 4.04 -18.15 -4.93
N LEU A 496 3.56 -19.08 -5.75
CA LEU A 496 4.04 -19.34 -7.10
C LEU A 496 2.87 -19.62 -8.06
N PHE A 497 3.10 -19.34 -9.34
CA PHE A 497 2.24 -19.68 -10.46
C PHE A 497 3.01 -20.58 -11.43
N ALA A 498 2.44 -21.71 -11.83
CA ALA A 498 3.03 -22.59 -12.82
C ALA A 498 2.40 -22.35 -14.21
N PRO A 499 3.00 -21.53 -15.08
CA PRO A 499 2.53 -21.42 -16.46
C PRO A 499 2.81 -22.68 -17.27
N TYR A 500 3.77 -23.51 -16.86
CA TYR A 500 4.14 -24.72 -17.60
C TYR A 500 3.94 -25.94 -16.70
N CYS A 501 2.91 -26.74 -16.98
CA CYS A 501 2.67 -28.00 -16.30
C CYS A 501 2.85 -29.17 -17.26
N TYR A 502 3.61 -30.17 -16.83
CA TYR A 502 3.84 -31.42 -17.56
C TYR A 502 3.23 -32.61 -16.83
N GLU A 503 2.85 -33.65 -17.57
CA GLU A 503 2.41 -34.93 -17.04
C GLU A 503 2.91 -36.05 -17.96
N GLY A 504 3.62 -37.04 -17.41
CA GLY A 504 4.30 -38.06 -18.22
C GLY A 504 5.33 -37.48 -19.20
N GLY A 505 5.83 -36.27 -18.92
CA GLY A 505 6.72 -35.51 -19.81
C GLY A 505 6.03 -34.70 -20.92
N GLU A 506 4.72 -34.80 -21.08
CA GLU A 506 3.97 -34.01 -22.07
C GLU A 506 3.51 -32.68 -21.46
N LEU A 507 3.58 -31.59 -22.24
CA LEU A 507 3.08 -30.28 -21.80
C LEU A 507 1.55 -30.29 -21.85
N VAL A 508 0.94 -30.17 -20.70
CA VAL A 508 -0.51 -30.38 -20.50
C VAL A 508 -1.20 -29.13 -19.94
N ASP A 509 -0.45 -28.10 -19.60
CA ASP A 509 -0.94 -26.73 -19.45
C ASP A 509 0.15 -25.72 -19.83
N ASP A 510 -0.21 -24.75 -20.68
CA ASP A 510 0.58 -23.56 -21.00
C ASP A 510 -0.24 -22.32 -20.64
N SER A 511 -0.15 -21.89 -19.39
CA SER A 511 -0.84 -20.73 -18.84
C SER A 511 0.04 -19.47 -18.84
N PHE A 512 1.05 -19.38 -19.73
CA PHE A 512 1.93 -18.21 -19.78
C PHE A 512 1.19 -16.89 -20.06
N ASP A 513 0.15 -16.90 -20.91
CA ASP A 513 -0.65 -15.70 -21.15
C ASP A 513 -1.43 -15.24 -19.91
N GLU A 514 -1.90 -16.17 -19.07
CA GLU A 514 -2.56 -15.83 -17.80
C GLU A 514 -1.57 -15.27 -16.79
N TYR A 515 -0.35 -15.82 -16.74
CA TYR A 515 0.73 -15.26 -15.94
C TYR A 515 1.02 -13.81 -16.33
N ARG A 516 1.08 -13.52 -17.64
CA ARG A 516 1.32 -12.15 -18.13
C ARG A 516 0.22 -11.18 -17.73
N GLN A 517 -1.04 -11.60 -17.77
CA GLN A 517 -2.17 -10.80 -17.29
C GLN A 517 -2.11 -10.58 -15.77
N LEU A 518 -1.71 -11.61 -15.03
CA LEU A 518 -1.59 -11.62 -13.57
C LEU A 518 -0.52 -10.62 -13.08
N VAL A 519 0.65 -10.61 -13.70
CA VAL A 519 1.70 -9.61 -13.42
C VAL A 519 1.39 -8.24 -14.03
N GLY A 520 0.38 -8.17 -14.91
CA GLY A 520 0.03 -6.99 -15.69
C GLY A 520 -0.98 -6.06 -15.02
N ARG A 521 -2.25 -6.46 -14.99
CA ARG A 521 -3.37 -5.59 -14.57
C ARG A 521 -3.66 -5.61 -13.07
N HIS A 522 -3.24 -6.67 -12.41
CA HIS A 522 -3.72 -7.00 -11.08
C HIS A 522 -2.69 -6.80 -9.97
N ASN A 523 -1.46 -6.37 -10.31
CA ASN A 523 -0.36 -6.07 -9.38
C ASN A 523 -0.18 -7.12 -8.26
N PHE A 524 -0.29 -8.42 -8.57
CA PHE A 524 -0.03 -9.53 -7.62
C PHE A 524 1.48 -9.78 -7.39
N VAL A 525 2.22 -8.70 -7.15
CA VAL A 525 3.69 -8.68 -7.14
C VAL A 525 4.33 -9.58 -6.08
N TRP A 526 3.68 -9.79 -4.94
CA TRP A 526 4.22 -10.61 -3.83
C TRP A 526 4.01 -12.11 -4.02
N ASN A 527 3.03 -12.50 -4.83
CA ASN A 527 2.65 -13.91 -5.01
C ASN A 527 3.00 -14.45 -6.40
N ALA A 528 3.39 -13.60 -7.36
CA ALA A 528 3.62 -13.98 -8.76
C ALA A 528 4.99 -14.62 -9.07
N GLY A 529 5.59 -15.35 -8.12
CA GLY A 529 6.73 -16.19 -8.46
C GLY A 529 6.33 -17.24 -9.48
N ILE A 530 7.28 -17.71 -10.28
CA ILE A 530 6.98 -18.51 -11.46
C ILE A 530 7.72 -19.84 -11.42
N ALA A 531 7.03 -20.94 -11.73
CA ALA A 531 7.59 -22.29 -11.65
C ALA A 531 7.22 -23.15 -12.86
N ALA A 532 7.99 -24.21 -13.11
CA ALA A 532 7.56 -25.32 -13.95
C ALA A 532 7.24 -26.51 -13.04
N VAL A 533 6.11 -27.18 -13.29
CA VAL A 533 5.69 -28.35 -12.50
C VAL A 533 5.59 -29.56 -13.41
N HIS A 534 6.19 -30.67 -13.02
CA HIS A 534 6.17 -31.94 -13.72
C HIS A 534 5.51 -32.98 -12.83
N THR A 535 4.24 -33.30 -13.11
CA THR A 535 3.55 -34.43 -12.46
C THR A 535 4.17 -35.73 -12.98
N VAL A 536 4.98 -36.37 -12.13
CA VAL A 536 5.71 -37.61 -12.44
C VAL A 536 5.31 -38.73 -11.49
N ARG A 537 5.01 -39.91 -12.02
CA ARG A 537 4.52 -41.07 -11.25
C ARG A 537 5.45 -42.27 -11.25
N SER A 538 6.52 -42.24 -12.05
CA SER A 538 7.52 -43.30 -12.09
C SER A 538 8.93 -42.76 -12.29
N VAL A 539 9.95 -43.60 -12.12
CA VAL A 539 11.34 -43.23 -12.40
C VAL A 539 11.57 -42.92 -13.89
N GLU A 540 10.80 -43.54 -14.80
CA GLU A 540 10.80 -43.22 -16.23
C GLU A 540 10.23 -41.82 -16.49
N ASP A 541 9.18 -41.43 -15.77
CA ASP A 541 8.64 -40.07 -15.85
C ASP A 541 9.64 -39.03 -15.35
N VAL A 542 10.43 -39.34 -14.31
CA VAL A 542 11.52 -38.46 -13.84
C VAL A 542 12.58 -38.29 -14.94
N ALA A 543 13.01 -39.39 -15.57
CA ALA A 543 13.95 -39.34 -16.69
C ALA A 543 13.37 -38.58 -17.89
N ALA A 544 12.06 -38.72 -18.14
CA ALA A 544 11.35 -37.94 -19.14
C ALA A 544 11.39 -36.46 -18.78
N ALA A 545 10.95 -36.05 -17.59
CA ALA A 545 10.92 -34.66 -17.14
C ALA A 545 12.26 -33.94 -17.32
N ALA A 546 13.37 -34.66 -17.16
CA ALA A 546 14.72 -34.14 -17.30
C ALA A 546 15.22 -33.92 -18.74
N ARG A 547 14.49 -34.41 -19.76
CA ARG A 547 14.89 -34.30 -21.18
C ARG A 547 15.07 -32.84 -21.62
N PRO A 548 16.05 -32.57 -22.52
CA PRO A 548 16.23 -31.24 -23.10
C PRO A 548 14.96 -30.69 -23.77
N GLY A 549 14.81 -29.37 -23.78
CA GLY A 549 13.68 -28.67 -24.41
C GLY A 549 12.44 -28.51 -23.52
N ARG A 550 12.40 -29.13 -22.33
CA ARG A 550 11.31 -28.96 -21.36
C ARG A 550 11.67 -27.90 -20.32
N TYR A 551 10.71 -27.06 -19.94
CA TYR A 551 10.92 -26.06 -18.89
C TYR A 551 11.19 -26.75 -17.55
N GLN A 552 12.34 -26.47 -16.95
CA GLN A 552 12.77 -26.90 -15.62
C GLN A 552 12.60 -25.75 -14.64
N PHE A 553 12.38 -26.05 -13.36
CA PHE A 553 12.29 -25.03 -12.32
C PHE A 553 13.67 -24.73 -11.76
N TYR A 554 14.09 -23.47 -11.79
CA TYR A 554 15.33 -23.01 -11.19
C TYR A 554 15.05 -22.10 -10.00
N VAL A 555 15.86 -22.24 -8.95
CA VAL A 555 15.84 -21.39 -7.75
C VAL A 555 17.26 -20.90 -7.46
N ARG A 556 17.44 -19.58 -7.45
CA ARG A 556 18.65 -18.90 -7.03
C ARG A 556 18.65 -18.79 -5.51
N ALA A 557 19.71 -19.29 -4.89
CA ALA A 557 19.90 -19.28 -3.44
C ALA A 557 21.40 -19.28 -3.12
N ASP A 558 21.80 -18.87 -1.92
CA ASP A 558 23.21 -18.90 -1.53
C ASP A 558 23.66 -20.33 -1.26
N GLN A 559 22.75 -21.13 -0.71
CA GLN A 559 22.97 -22.53 -0.41
C GLN A 559 21.72 -23.35 -0.69
N LEU A 560 21.90 -24.66 -0.81
CA LEU A 560 20.79 -25.58 -1.07
C LEU A 560 19.93 -25.79 0.19
N ALA A 561 20.57 -26.03 1.33
CA ALA A 561 19.91 -26.24 2.62
C ALA A 561 19.81 -24.93 3.42
N ALA A 562 18.65 -24.65 4.02
CA ALA A 562 18.54 -23.61 5.03
C ALA A 562 19.25 -24.05 6.31
N THR A 563 20.30 -23.35 6.74
CA THR A 563 20.78 -23.47 8.11
C THR A 563 19.77 -22.76 8.99
N ARG A 564 19.20 -23.41 10.02
CA ARG A 564 18.28 -22.76 10.99
C ARG A 564 18.91 -21.63 11.85
N ASP A 565 20.10 -21.23 11.42
CA ASP A 565 20.80 -19.95 11.53
C ASP A 565 21.79 -19.83 12.69
N PRO A 566 23.06 -19.47 12.43
CA PRO A 566 23.63 -18.42 13.27
C PRO A 566 23.67 -17.01 12.67
N GLU A 567 24.18 -16.75 11.45
CA GLU A 567 24.16 -15.37 10.87
C GLU A 567 23.73 -15.24 9.38
N ASN A 568 23.09 -16.29 8.85
CA ASN A 568 21.94 -16.29 7.92
C ASN A 568 22.11 -16.45 6.38
N PRO A 569 22.75 -17.53 5.88
CA PRO A 569 22.71 -17.89 4.46
C PRO A 569 21.35 -18.50 4.03
N LYS A 570 20.74 -17.99 2.95
CA LYS A 570 19.39 -18.37 2.46
C LYS A 570 19.41 -19.69 1.68
N GLY A 571 18.59 -20.67 2.11
CA GLY A 571 18.38 -21.94 1.40
C GLY A 571 17.43 -21.85 0.19
N VAL A 572 17.25 -22.95 -0.56
CA VAL A 572 16.24 -23.00 -1.66
C VAL A 572 14.82 -22.73 -1.15
N TYR A 573 14.42 -23.40 -0.06
CA TYR A 573 13.09 -23.19 0.55
C TYR A 573 12.89 -21.74 0.99
N ASP A 574 13.88 -21.17 1.66
CA ASP A 574 13.85 -19.78 2.12
C ASP A 574 13.88 -18.82 0.94
N SER A 575 14.55 -19.13 -0.16
CA SER A 575 14.58 -18.23 -1.32
C SER A 575 13.21 -18.20 -2.00
N ILE A 576 12.50 -19.33 -2.08
CA ILE A 576 11.11 -19.34 -2.55
C ILE A 576 10.19 -18.58 -1.58
N TRP A 577 10.51 -18.56 -0.27
CA TRP A 577 9.65 -17.98 0.78
C TRP A 577 9.94 -16.52 1.19
N THR A 578 11.21 -16.12 1.37
CA THR A 578 11.68 -14.94 2.13
C THR A 578 11.23 -13.58 1.59
N ASN A 579 10.41 -13.54 0.55
CA ASN A 579 9.71 -12.33 0.14
C ASN A 579 8.55 -11.93 1.09
N CYS A 580 8.15 -12.79 2.04
CA CYS A 580 7.14 -12.46 3.07
C CYS A 580 7.70 -12.29 4.49
N GLY A 581 9.02 -12.42 4.69
CA GLY A 581 9.65 -12.51 6.01
C GLY A 581 10.16 -11.16 6.58
N PRO A 582 10.21 -10.99 7.91
CA PRO A 582 10.63 -9.74 8.55
C PRO A 582 12.14 -9.44 8.43
N TRP A 583 12.46 -8.14 8.52
CA TRP A 583 13.79 -7.51 8.59
C TRP A 583 14.77 -8.27 9.50
N LYS A 584 16.00 -8.47 9.02
CA LYS A 584 17.17 -8.58 9.91
C LYS A 584 18.37 -7.82 9.34
N PRO A 585 19.02 -6.96 10.15
CA PRO A 585 20.27 -6.29 9.75
C PRO A 585 21.44 -7.27 9.66
N ASP A 586 22.42 -6.94 8.81
CA ASP A 586 23.73 -7.59 8.70
C ASP A 586 24.64 -7.01 9.80
N PRO A 587 25.13 -7.83 10.75
CA PRO A 587 25.86 -7.35 11.92
C PRO A 587 27.29 -6.86 11.64
N GLU A 588 27.93 -7.24 10.53
CA GLU A 588 29.36 -6.93 10.32
C GLU A 588 29.63 -5.62 9.57
N THR A 589 28.65 -5.05 8.86
CA THR A 589 28.91 -3.92 7.94
C THR A 589 28.35 -2.56 8.36
N ASP A 590 27.57 -2.45 9.45
CA ASP A 590 26.81 -1.24 9.92
C ASP A 590 25.99 -0.53 8.81
N ARG A 591 26.01 -1.09 7.61
CA ARG A 591 25.10 -0.80 6.52
C ARG A 591 24.06 -1.87 6.63
N THR A 592 22.83 -1.43 6.85
CA THR A 592 21.68 -2.20 6.40
C THR A 592 22.00 -2.60 4.96
N ARG A 593 22.43 -3.85 4.71
CA ARG A 593 22.25 -4.40 3.38
C ARG A 593 20.77 -4.18 3.11
N ASP A 594 20.48 -3.49 2.01
CA ASP A 594 19.16 -3.12 1.52
C ASP A 594 18.23 -4.35 1.40
N TYR A 595 17.88 -4.96 2.52
CA TYR A 595 17.22 -6.26 2.63
C TYR A 595 15.73 -6.05 2.81
N TYR A 596 15.14 -5.34 1.86
CA TYR A 596 13.89 -5.83 1.29
C TYR A 596 14.23 -6.47 -0.04
N PRO A 597 14.02 -7.80 -0.19
CA PRO A 597 14.41 -8.51 -1.38
C PRO A 597 13.54 -8.05 -2.56
N HIS A 598 14.04 -7.10 -3.35
CA HIS A 598 13.67 -6.96 -4.76
C HIS A 598 14.37 -8.05 -5.58
N TYR A 599 14.54 -9.24 -5.00
CA TYR A 599 15.27 -10.35 -5.57
C TYR A 599 14.25 -11.42 -5.93
N PHE A 600 14.39 -11.94 -7.14
CA PHE A 600 13.37 -12.78 -7.76
C PHE A 600 13.98 -14.15 -8.05
N PRO A 601 14.08 -15.02 -7.04
CA PRO A 601 15.01 -16.14 -7.07
C PRO A 601 14.58 -17.25 -8.02
N CYS A 602 13.31 -17.34 -8.40
CA CYS A 602 12.84 -18.47 -9.19
C CYS A 602 12.41 -18.12 -10.62
N TYR A 603 12.64 -19.07 -11.53
CA TYR A 603 12.28 -18.95 -12.94
C TYR A 603 12.19 -20.33 -13.61
N PRO A 604 11.26 -20.55 -14.57
CA PRO A 604 11.30 -21.71 -15.45
C PRO A 604 12.26 -21.48 -16.62
N SER A 605 12.98 -22.53 -17.03
CA SER A 605 13.82 -22.51 -18.22
C SER A 605 13.97 -23.87 -18.92
N SER A 606 13.93 -23.89 -20.25
CA SER A 606 14.27 -25.04 -21.09
C SER A 606 15.68 -24.98 -21.71
N GLY A 607 16.50 -23.99 -21.34
CA GLY A 607 17.87 -23.82 -21.85
C GLY A 607 18.61 -22.61 -21.24
N PRO A 608 18.14 -21.37 -21.44
CA PRO A 608 18.82 -20.17 -20.93
C PRO A 608 18.76 -20.04 -19.40
N GLU A 609 19.77 -19.46 -18.79
CA GLU A 609 19.80 -19.17 -17.37
C GLU A 609 19.62 -17.68 -17.11
N ILE A 610 18.85 -17.36 -16.08
CA ILE A 610 18.72 -16.01 -15.54
C ILE A 610 19.64 -15.92 -14.33
N LEU A 611 20.78 -15.25 -14.49
CA LEU A 611 21.80 -15.07 -13.45
C LEU A 611 21.41 -13.95 -12.49
N ASP A 612 20.96 -12.82 -13.03
CA ASP A 612 20.35 -11.74 -12.28
C ASP A 612 19.20 -11.04 -13.02
N PHE A 613 18.19 -10.63 -12.25
CA PHE A 613 17.08 -9.82 -12.71
C PHE A 613 16.41 -9.15 -11.52
N ARG A 614 16.50 -7.82 -11.41
CA ARG A 614 16.04 -7.06 -10.24
C ARG A 614 16.01 -5.56 -10.50
N THR A 615 15.29 -4.85 -9.63
CA THR A 615 15.21 -3.38 -9.60
C THR A 615 15.81 -2.81 -8.31
N LYS A 616 16.41 -1.62 -8.39
CA LYS A 616 16.86 -0.82 -7.24
C LYS A 616 16.26 0.59 -7.29
N PHE A 617 15.72 1.03 -6.16
CA PHE A 617 15.21 2.39 -5.95
C PHE A 617 16.27 3.28 -5.31
N LEU A 618 16.07 4.57 -5.47
CA LEU A 618 16.93 5.62 -4.94
C LEU A 618 16.68 5.96 -3.47
N GLY A 619 15.50 5.62 -2.94
CA GLY A 619 15.18 5.79 -1.52
C GLY A 619 15.74 4.65 -0.69
N GLU A 620 16.50 4.95 0.36
CA GLU A 620 16.84 4.01 1.43
C GLU A 620 15.56 3.65 2.20
N GLY A 621 14.78 2.69 1.71
CA GLY A 621 13.55 2.29 2.39
C GLY A 621 12.57 1.46 1.59
N PHE A 622 11.45 1.16 2.25
CA PHE A 622 10.41 0.23 1.84
C PHE A 622 9.70 0.55 0.53
N GLY A 623 10.00 1.64 -0.15
CA GLY A 623 9.40 2.09 -1.40
C GLY A 623 9.99 3.43 -1.82
N ALA A 624 9.92 3.73 -3.09
CA ALA A 624 10.17 5.08 -3.56
C ALA A 624 9.03 5.98 -3.06
N ASP A 625 9.38 6.89 -2.17
CA ASP A 625 8.56 8.06 -1.89
C ASP A 625 8.78 9.04 -3.05
N MET A 626 7.75 9.29 -3.84
CA MET A 626 7.84 10.17 -5.01
C MET A 626 8.12 11.62 -4.63
N ALA A 627 7.94 11.98 -3.35
CA ALA A 627 8.29 13.29 -2.83
C ALA A 627 9.81 13.52 -2.69
N ILE A 628 10.63 12.46 -2.72
CA ILE A 628 12.09 12.59 -2.61
C ILE A 628 12.69 12.84 -4.01
N PRO A 629 13.42 13.95 -4.23
CA PRO A 629 14.09 14.20 -5.50
C PRO A 629 14.95 13.01 -5.95
N GLY A 630 14.82 12.62 -7.21
CA GLY A 630 15.51 11.45 -7.77
C GLY A 630 14.72 10.14 -7.68
N ASN A 631 13.82 9.96 -6.72
CA ASN A 631 13.05 8.70 -6.56
C ASN A 631 12.11 8.37 -7.74
N ASN A 632 11.92 9.29 -8.67
CA ASN A 632 11.21 9.06 -9.93
C ASN A 632 12.00 8.20 -10.94
N ARG A 633 13.20 7.72 -10.56
CA ARG A 633 14.02 6.79 -11.35
C ARG A 633 14.36 5.56 -10.51
N SER A 634 14.50 4.44 -11.19
CA SER A 634 15.04 3.19 -10.64
C SER A 634 16.08 2.63 -11.61
N MET A 635 16.86 1.65 -11.15
CA MET A 635 17.76 0.88 -12.01
C MET A 635 17.26 -0.54 -12.12
N LEU A 636 17.31 -1.09 -13.33
CA LEU A 636 17.05 -2.49 -13.63
C LEU A 636 18.37 -3.15 -14.07
N HIS A 637 18.67 -4.32 -13.50
CA HIS A 637 19.80 -5.16 -13.90
C HIS A 637 19.26 -6.42 -14.55
N ILE A 638 19.79 -6.75 -15.73
CA ILE A 638 19.52 -7.97 -16.47
C ILE A 638 20.85 -8.68 -16.65
N TYR A 639 20.98 -9.92 -16.17
CA TYR A 639 22.16 -10.74 -16.37
C TYR A 639 21.73 -12.17 -16.71
N VAL A 640 21.97 -12.60 -17.94
CA VAL A 640 21.50 -13.88 -18.46
C VAL A 640 22.62 -14.60 -19.22
N ARG A 641 22.53 -15.92 -19.29
CA ARG A 641 23.49 -16.80 -19.97
C ARG A 641 22.76 -17.87 -20.76
N ALA A 642 23.27 -18.24 -21.92
CA ALA A 642 22.84 -19.45 -22.61
C ALA A 642 24.05 -20.15 -23.20
N PRO A 643 24.34 -21.41 -22.80
CA PRO A 643 25.44 -22.18 -23.38
C PRO A 643 25.33 -22.36 -24.90
N ALA A 644 24.10 -22.48 -25.42
CA ALA A 644 23.82 -22.57 -26.85
C ALA A 644 24.01 -21.24 -27.62
N GLY A 645 24.32 -20.13 -26.91
CA GLY A 645 24.27 -18.77 -27.45
C GLY A 645 22.90 -18.13 -27.21
N LEU A 646 22.87 -16.83 -26.95
CA LEU A 646 21.65 -16.05 -26.74
C LEU A 646 21.16 -15.50 -28.08
N ASP A 647 19.93 -15.86 -28.46
CA ASP A 647 19.25 -15.29 -29.63
C ASP A 647 18.57 -13.96 -29.25
N GLU A 648 17.81 -13.95 -28.15
CA GLU A 648 16.94 -12.84 -27.83
C GLU A 648 16.71 -12.65 -26.32
N VAL A 649 16.69 -11.39 -25.87
CA VAL A 649 16.19 -11.02 -24.53
C VAL A 649 15.10 -9.96 -24.71
N ARG A 650 13.88 -10.25 -24.28
CA ARG A 650 12.77 -9.29 -24.28
C ARG A 650 12.46 -8.84 -22.86
N LEU A 651 12.41 -7.53 -22.66
CA LEU A 651 11.97 -6.91 -21.42
C LEU A 651 10.53 -6.42 -21.60
N TYR A 652 9.66 -6.88 -20.72
CA TYR A 652 8.30 -6.43 -20.61
C TYR A 652 8.13 -5.60 -19.34
N ASP A 653 7.25 -4.61 -19.39
CA ASP A 653 6.62 -3.98 -18.23
C ASP A 653 5.15 -4.36 -18.32
N ARG A 654 4.69 -5.22 -17.40
CA ARG A 654 3.35 -5.83 -17.48
C ARG A 654 3.21 -6.59 -18.81
N GLU A 655 2.21 -6.25 -19.63
CA GLU A 655 2.03 -6.84 -20.96
C GLU A 655 2.81 -6.09 -22.06
N ARG A 656 3.36 -4.90 -21.77
CA ARG A 656 4.02 -4.04 -22.76
C ARG A 656 5.46 -4.47 -22.99
N LEU A 657 5.86 -4.66 -24.25
CA LEU A 657 7.26 -4.84 -24.61
C LEU A 657 7.99 -3.50 -24.52
N VAL A 658 8.98 -3.39 -23.64
CA VAL A 658 9.72 -2.14 -23.38
C VAL A 658 11.08 -2.14 -24.07
N ARG A 659 11.77 -3.28 -24.11
CA ARG A 659 13.05 -3.44 -24.81
C ARG A 659 13.16 -4.82 -25.43
N ARG A 660 13.98 -4.92 -26.47
CA ARG A 660 14.37 -6.20 -27.07
C ARG A 660 15.84 -6.14 -27.46
N TYR A 661 16.61 -7.13 -27.00
CA TYR A 661 18.03 -7.26 -27.25
C TYR A 661 18.32 -8.50 -28.10
N LYS A 662 19.28 -8.39 -29.03
CA LYS A 662 19.88 -9.50 -29.77
C LYS A 662 21.38 -9.57 -29.51
N PRO A 663 21.81 -10.13 -28.36
CA PRO A 663 23.20 -10.06 -27.93
C PRO A 663 24.15 -10.91 -28.77
N GLY A 664 23.70 -12.01 -29.39
CA GLY A 664 24.50 -12.89 -30.24
C GLY A 664 25.63 -13.69 -29.54
N GLY A 665 25.99 -13.33 -28.30
CA GLY A 665 26.95 -14.05 -27.46
C GLY A 665 26.31 -15.06 -26.51
N THR A 666 27.10 -15.72 -25.67
CA THR A 666 26.60 -16.68 -24.66
C THR A 666 26.17 -16.03 -23.34
N VAL A 667 26.49 -14.74 -23.15
CA VAL A 667 26.21 -13.97 -21.94
C VAL A 667 25.71 -12.58 -22.34
N PHE A 668 24.71 -12.08 -21.62
CA PHE A 668 24.21 -10.71 -21.76
C PHE A 668 24.02 -10.11 -20.37
N GLU A 669 24.71 -9.00 -20.13
CA GLU A 669 24.57 -8.21 -18.91
C GLU A 669 24.26 -6.77 -19.26
N HIS A 670 23.25 -6.19 -18.61
CA HIS A 670 22.78 -4.85 -18.90
C HIS A 670 22.23 -4.15 -17.66
N PHE A 671 22.63 -2.89 -17.48
CA PHE A 671 22.07 -1.97 -16.49
C PHE A 671 21.32 -0.87 -17.24
N MET A 672 20.06 -0.65 -16.86
CA MET A 672 19.25 0.42 -17.45
C MET A 672 18.49 1.19 -16.40
N THR A 673 18.46 2.51 -16.57
CA THR A 673 17.58 3.37 -15.82
C THR A 673 16.16 3.16 -16.34
N ILE A 674 15.25 2.91 -15.42
CA ILE A 674 13.82 2.77 -15.69
C ILE A 674 13.08 3.92 -14.98
N PRO A 675 11.98 4.41 -15.54
CA PRO A 675 11.13 5.34 -14.82
C PRO A 675 10.55 4.64 -13.59
N ASN A 676 10.34 5.42 -12.55
CA ASN A 676 9.66 5.00 -11.34
C ASN A 676 8.56 6.01 -11.04
N ASN A 677 7.68 6.23 -12.02
CA ASN A 677 6.57 7.17 -11.97
C ASN A 677 5.21 6.47 -11.75
N GLU A 678 5.17 5.15 -11.89
CA GLU A 678 4.05 4.29 -11.54
C GLU A 678 4.58 2.96 -10.98
N GLN A 679 3.67 2.11 -10.49
CA GLN A 679 4.00 0.74 -10.12
C GLN A 679 4.20 -0.09 -11.40
N HIS A 680 5.45 -0.38 -11.71
CA HIS A 680 5.88 -1.23 -12.81
C HIS A 680 6.08 -2.66 -12.34
N SER A 681 5.94 -3.60 -13.27
CA SER A 681 6.13 -5.02 -13.04
C SER A 681 6.90 -5.59 -14.22
N TYR A 682 8.23 -5.48 -14.17
CA TYR A 682 9.10 -5.85 -15.26
C TYR A 682 9.30 -7.37 -15.32
N THR A 683 9.17 -8.00 -16.48
CA THR A 683 9.55 -9.42 -16.67
C THR A 683 10.47 -9.54 -17.87
N ILE A 684 11.33 -10.56 -17.89
CA ILE A 684 12.11 -10.89 -19.08
C ILE A 684 11.74 -12.26 -19.63
N THR A 685 11.78 -12.37 -20.96
CA THR A 685 11.86 -13.66 -21.65
C THR A 685 13.19 -13.75 -22.38
N VAL A 686 13.94 -14.81 -22.13
CA VAL A 686 15.21 -15.10 -22.78
C VAL A 686 15.02 -16.26 -23.74
N THR A 687 15.53 -16.16 -24.96
CA THR A 687 15.55 -17.24 -25.95
C THR A 687 17.01 -17.50 -26.36
N ASP A 688 17.43 -18.76 -26.36
CA ASP A 688 18.75 -19.17 -26.86
C ASP A 688 18.69 -19.55 -28.35
N ALA A 689 19.86 -19.73 -28.97
CA ALA A 689 19.98 -20.09 -30.38
C ALA A 689 19.47 -21.50 -30.73
N ALA A 690 19.21 -22.34 -29.73
CA ALA A 690 18.57 -23.65 -29.90
C ALA A 690 17.04 -23.58 -29.75
N GLY A 691 16.47 -22.40 -29.50
CA GLY A 691 15.05 -22.18 -29.27
C GLY A 691 14.59 -22.47 -27.83
N GLY A 692 15.52 -22.79 -26.92
CA GLY A 692 15.27 -22.87 -25.49
C GLY A 692 14.87 -21.51 -24.92
N ARG A 693 14.03 -21.50 -23.90
CA ARG A 693 13.44 -20.28 -23.36
C ARG A 693 13.48 -20.24 -21.84
N ALA A 694 13.62 -19.04 -21.27
CA ALA A 694 13.48 -18.78 -19.84
C ALA A 694 12.56 -17.58 -19.60
N VAL A 695 11.85 -17.57 -18.47
CA VAL A 695 10.92 -16.50 -18.08
C VAL A 695 11.20 -16.08 -16.65
N SER A 696 11.46 -14.80 -16.39
CA SER A 696 11.68 -14.33 -15.02
C SER A 696 10.38 -14.19 -14.22
N TRP A 697 10.51 -14.27 -12.90
CA TRP A 697 9.59 -13.60 -11.97
C TRP A 697 9.60 -12.06 -12.21
N PRO A 698 8.48 -11.32 -12.02
CA PRO A 698 8.47 -9.87 -12.14
C PRO A 698 9.42 -9.13 -11.19
N ALA A 699 10.31 -8.31 -11.74
CA ALA A 699 10.99 -7.25 -11.03
C ALA A 699 10.15 -5.99 -10.99
N TRP A 700 9.64 -5.64 -9.81
CA TRP A 700 8.61 -4.61 -9.68
C TRP A 700 9.16 -3.31 -9.09
N THR A 701 8.62 -2.18 -9.54
CA THR A 701 8.84 -0.91 -8.87
C THR A 701 7.81 -0.70 -7.76
N HIS A 702 8.25 -0.30 -6.57
CA HIS A 702 7.36 -0.05 -5.45
C HIS A 702 7.33 1.44 -5.14
N ILE A 703 6.16 2.02 -5.35
CA ILE A 703 5.84 3.41 -5.03
C ILE A 703 5.04 3.41 -3.74
N GLN A 704 5.52 4.12 -2.72
CA GLN A 704 4.91 4.11 -1.39
C GLN A 704 3.46 4.61 -1.42
N GLU A 705 3.14 5.52 -2.31
CA GLU A 705 1.82 6.08 -2.56
C GLU A 705 0.83 5.01 -3.05
N LEU A 706 1.31 3.93 -3.66
CA LEU A 706 0.54 2.81 -4.19
C LEU A 706 0.60 1.57 -3.30
N ALA A 707 1.19 1.71 -2.11
CA ALA A 707 1.36 0.68 -1.09
C ALA A 707 0.10 -0.13 -0.74
N TYR A 708 -1.09 0.43 -0.92
CA TYR A 708 -2.32 -0.23 -0.50
C TYR A 708 -2.80 -1.31 -1.48
N LEU A 709 -2.17 -1.41 -2.66
CA LEU A 709 -2.40 -2.46 -3.66
C LEU A 709 -1.52 -3.72 -3.45
N ARG A 710 -0.73 -3.76 -2.36
CA ARG A 710 0.46 -4.61 -2.18
C ARG A 710 0.28 -6.14 -2.19
N CYS A 711 -0.88 -6.65 -1.81
CA CYS A 711 -0.93 -7.95 -1.17
C CYS A 711 -2.07 -8.79 -1.77
N GLY A 712 -1.76 -9.98 -2.28
CA GLY A 712 -2.80 -10.90 -2.78
C GLY A 712 -3.78 -11.36 -1.70
N ASP A 713 -3.42 -11.17 -0.43
CA ASP A 713 -4.22 -11.31 0.79
C ASP A 713 -4.99 -10.02 1.19
N ASN A 714 -4.68 -8.86 0.58
CA ASN A 714 -5.43 -7.60 0.78
C ASN A 714 -6.74 -7.52 -0.03
N TRP A 715 -7.19 -8.63 -0.65
CA TRP A 715 -8.60 -8.82 -1.01
C TRP A 715 -9.58 -8.61 0.17
N ASN A 716 -9.06 -8.53 1.40
CA ASN A 716 -9.74 -8.03 2.59
C ASN A 716 -10.46 -6.68 2.40
N TYR A 717 -9.99 -5.76 1.55
CA TYR A 717 -10.65 -4.46 1.41
C TYR A 717 -11.98 -4.53 0.62
N ASN A 718 -12.05 -5.39 -0.40
CA ASN A 718 -13.28 -5.58 -1.18
C ASN A 718 -14.35 -6.35 -0.41
N THR A 719 -13.97 -7.16 0.58
CA THR A 719 -14.93 -7.78 1.52
C THR A 719 -15.35 -6.82 2.65
N LEU A 720 -14.46 -5.93 3.13
CA LEU A 720 -14.76 -4.96 4.20
C LEU A 720 -15.67 -3.79 3.76
N ARG A 721 -15.72 -3.43 2.47
CA ARG A 721 -16.64 -2.38 1.98
C ARG A 721 -18.12 -2.77 2.09
N LYS A 722 -18.44 -4.02 2.45
CA LYS A 722 -19.81 -4.45 2.80
C LYS A 722 -20.26 -4.03 4.21
N LEU A 723 -19.40 -3.47 5.06
CA LEU A 723 -19.72 -3.20 6.48
C LEU A 723 -19.81 -1.71 6.86
N ARG A 724 -19.86 -0.78 5.89
CA ARG A 724 -19.89 0.68 6.16
C ARG A 724 -21.17 1.43 5.76
N HIS A 725 -22.30 0.74 5.60
CA HIS A 725 -23.59 1.42 5.54
C HIS A 725 -24.38 1.15 6.82
N GLY A 726 -24.30 2.11 7.74
CA GLY A 726 -25.23 2.23 8.86
C GLY A 726 -26.61 2.63 8.36
N GLN A 727 -27.39 1.64 7.97
CA GLN A 727 -28.85 1.61 7.97
C GLN A 727 -29.25 0.18 8.33
N ASP A 728 -30.38 0.02 9.00
CA ASP A 728 -30.93 -1.24 9.52
C ASP A 728 -31.08 -2.34 8.46
N TYR A 729 -29.97 -2.97 8.10
CA TYR A 729 -29.95 -4.35 7.64
C TYR A 729 -29.29 -5.14 8.76
N GLU A 730 -30.11 -5.77 9.60
CA GLU A 730 -29.64 -6.90 10.40
C GLU A 730 -28.89 -7.86 9.46
N PRO A 731 -27.60 -8.13 9.68
CA PRO A 731 -26.98 -9.30 9.09
C PRO A 731 -27.57 -10.50 9.83
N LYS A 732 -28.69 -11.02 9.35
CA LYS A 732 -29.30 -12.27 9.84
C LYS A 732 -28.48 -13.51 9.48
N TYR A 733 -27.15 -13.43 9.50
CA TYR A 733 -26.26 -14.59 9.40
C TYR A 733 -24.88 -14.27 9.98
N SER A 734 -24.83 -14.11 11.29
CA SER A 734 -23.72 -14.63 12.08
C SER A 734 -24.23 -15.87 12.80
N LEU A 735 -23.46 -16.95 12.73
CA LEU A 735 -23.68 -18.22 13.44
C LEU A 735 -24.21 -17.99 14.87
N LEU A 736 -25.51 -18.16 15.03
CA LEU A 736 -26.16 -18.56 16.27
C LEU A 736 -26.99 -19.77 15.91
N GLU A 737 -26.71 -20.87 16.60
CA GLU A 737 -27.57 -22.04 16.64
C GLU A 737 -29.03 -21.63 16.87
N VAL A 738 -29.93 -22.38 16.24
CA VAL A 738 -31.36 -22.37 16.56
C VAL A 738 -31.52 -22.83 18.02
N GLN A 739 -31.74 -21.89 18.94
CA GLN A 739 -32.72 -22.06 20.01
C GLN A 739 -33.55 -20.77 20.13
N SER A 740 -34.85 -20.94 19.89
CA SER A 740 -35.99 -20.04 20.08
C SER A 740 -35.87 -19.08 21.27
N GLY A 741 -36.36 -17.85 21.26
CA GLY A 741 -37.18 -17.10 20.30
C GLY A 741 -37.50 -15.74 20.94
N TRP A 742 -37.69 -14.68 20.15
CA TRP A 742 -38.21 -13.42 20.67
C TRP A 742 -38.89 -12.54 19.61
N ASP A 743 -39.92 -11.84 20.07
CA ASP A 743 -41.06 -11.23 19.38
C ASP A 743 -40.73 -9.81 18.84
N ALA A 744 -40.92 -9.57 17.55
CA ALA A 744 -40.47 -8.38 16.80
C ALA A 744 -41.43 -7.17 16.90
N LYS A 745 -42.01 -6.88 18.07
CA LYS A 745 -43.09 -5.86 18.18
C LYS A 745 -42.79 -4.55 18.91
N LYS A 746 -41.53 -4.16 19.16
CA LYS A 746 -41.24 -2.84 19.77
C LYS A 746 -40.00 -2.15 19.23
N ALA A 747 -40.09 -1.58 18.03
CA ALA A 747 -39.22 -0.47 17.64
C ALA A 747 -39.78 0.84 18.23
N LYS A 748 -39.00 1.52 19.08
CA LYS A 748 -39.27 2.89 19.54
C LYS A 748 -38.63 3.91 18.57
N PRO A 749 -39.11 5.17 18.53
CA PRO A 749 -38.68 6.18 17.55
C PRO A 749 -37.31 6.77 17.88
N GLU A 750 -36.67 7.30 16.84
CA GLU A 750 -35.35 7.93 16.77
C GLU A 750 -35.02 8.88 17.92
N ALA A 751 -33.85 8.67 18.55
CA ALA A 751 -33.16 9.70 19.35
C ALA A 751 -32.00 10.27 18.53
N GLU A 752 -31.89 11.61 18.54
CA GLU A 752 -30.88 12.40 17.83
C GLU A 752 -29.46 11.91 18.09
N ARG A 753 -28.75 11.52 17.02
CA ARG A 753 -27.38 11.02 17.07
C ARG A 753 -26.37 12.17 16.88
N PRO A 754 -25.22 12.16 17.58
CA PRO A 754 -24.17 13.17 17.39
C PRO A 754 -23.51 13.03 16.01
N ARG A 755 -23.42 14.16 15.28
CA ARG A 755 -22.76 14.26 13.97
C ARG A 755 -21.25 14.39 14.17
N TYR A 756 -20.48 13.34 13.88
CA TYR A 756 -19.02 13.38 13.89
C TYR A 756 -18.48 14.03 12.61
N TRP A 757 -17.87 15.21 12.73
CA TRP A 757 -17.23 15.93 11.62
C TRP A 757 -15.76 15.49 11.47
N CYS A 758 -15.41 14.96 10.28
CA CYS A 758 -14.04 14.63 9.93
C CYS A 758 -13.28 15.87 9.43
N TYR A 759 -12.06 16.12 9.93
CA TYR A 759 -11.19 17.22 9.48
C TYR A 759 -10.75 17.09 8.00
N GLN A 760 -10.87 15.90 7.38
CA GLN A 760 -10.69 15.68 5.93
C GLN A 760 -11.88 16.13 5.07
N SER A 761 -12.97 16.62 5.67
CA SER A 761 -13.99 17.35 4.90
C SER A 761 -13.39 18.60 4.24
N ARG A 762 -12.28 19.15 4.79
CA ARG A 762 -11.60 20.34 4.25
C ARG A 762 -10.74 20.10 3.02
N VAL A 763 -10.14 18.92 2.87
CA VAL A 763 -9.32 18.56 1.72
C VAL A 763 -9.50 17.06 1.43
N THR A 764 -10.17 16.74 0.31
CA THR A 764 -10.12 15.45 -0.44
C THR A 764 -10.91 14.20 0.01
N HIS A 765 -11.69 14.15 1.10
CA HIS A 765 -12.50 12.93 1.34
C HIS A 765 -13.76 12.80 0.47
N VAL A 766 -14.29 13.91 -0.03
CA VAL A 766 -15.54 13.91 -0.80
C VAL A 766 -15.34 13.56 -2.28
N GLY A 767 -14.15 13.79 -2.84
CA GLY A 767 -13.89 13.64 -4.28
C GLY A 767 -13.57 12.21 -4.76
N PRO A 768 -12.53 11.52 -4.24
CA PRO A 768 -12.10 10.24 -4.79
C PRO A 768 -13.04 9.11 -4.39
N GLY A 769 -13.41 9.04 -3.12
CA GLY A 769 -14.13 7.90 -2.54
C GLY A 769 -15.64 7.90 -2.76
N ALA A 770 -16.25 9.04 -3.10
CA ALA A 770 -17.67 9.12 -3.48
C ALA A 770 -17.85 9.05 -5.00
N ALA A 771 -16.99 9.72 -5.79
CA ALA A 771 -17.06 9.66 -7.26
C ALA A 771 -16.54 8.34 -7.84
N SER A 772 -15.61 7.62 -7.19
CA SER A 772 -15.10 6.33 -7.71
C SER A 772 -16.04 5.14 -7.46
N VAL A 773 -17.16 5.35 -6.76
CA VAL A 773 -18.18 4.33 -6.48
C VAL A 773 -19.46 4.68 -7.22
N ASN A 774 -19.32 5.17 -8.45
CA ASN A 774 -20.47 5.39 -9.30
C ASN A 774 -21.09 4.04 -9.61
N TYR A 775 -22.20 3.78 -8.93
CA TYR A 775 -23.07 2.67 -9.22
C TYR A 775 -23.81 2.99 -10.52
N ILE A 776 -23.60 2.19 -11.55
CA ILE A 776 -24.52 2.18 -12.68
C ILE A 776 -25.73 1.38 -12.23
N PHE A 777 -26.75 2.09 -11.75
CA PHE A 777 -28.07 1.52 -11.55
C PHE A 777 -28.93 1.87 -12.77
N PRO A 778 -29.27 0.88 -13.60
CA PRO A 778 -30.44 0.97 -14.41
C PRO A 778 -31.67 1.26 -13.54
N ASP A 779 -32.59 2.10 -13.99
CA ASP A 779 -33.89 2.21 -13.32
C ASP A 779 -34.65 0.88 -13.53
N HIS A 780 -34.55 -0.01 -12.54
CA HIS A 780 -34.75 -1.45 -12.72
C HIS A 780 -36.17 -1.89 -13.05
N GLN A 781 -37.17 -1.02 -12.83
CA GLN A 781 -38.54 -1.48 -12.77
C GLN A 781 -39.14 -1.87 -14.13
N ASN A 782 -38.48 -1.55 -15.26
CA ASN A 782 -39.01 -1.78 -16.60
C ASN A 782 -38.00 -2.29 -17.65
N LEU A 783 -36.82 -2.79 -17.29
CA LEU A 783 -35.83 -3.19 -18.32
C LEU A 783 -36.11 -4.56 -18.91
N LEU A 784 -35.89 -4.67 -20.22
CA LEU A 784 -35.90 -5.91 -21.00
C LEU A 784 -34.49 -6.17 -21.54
N VAL A 785 -34.02 -7.42 -21.49
CA VAL A 785 -32.78 -7.88 -22.14
C VAL A 785 -33.13 -8.97 -23.14
N ASP A 786 -32.86 -8.71 -24.42
CA ASP A 786 -33.36 -9.53 -25.54
C ASP A 786 -34.87 -9.77 -25.42
N ASP A 787 -35.61 -8.68 -25.18
CA ASP A 787 -37.08 -8.63 -25.05
C ASP A 787 -37.67 -9.38 -23.84
N GLU A 788 -36.84 -9.94 -22.97
CA GLU A 788 -37.26 -10.60 -21.73
C GLU A 788 -37.07 -9.69 -20.50
N PRO A 789 -38.03 -9.65 -19.54
CA PRO A 789 -37.90 -8.85 -18.33
C PRO A 789 -36.60 -9.15 -17.57
N TRP A 790 -35.85 -8.10 -17.27
CA TRP A 790 -34.67 -8.20 -16.43
C TRP A 790 -35.09 -8.43 -14.98
N GLY A 791 -34.96 -9.68 -14.52
CA GLY A 791 -35.27 -10.07 -13.14
C GLY A 791 -34.40 -9.35 -12.09
N ALA A 792 -35.04 -8.74 -11.09
CA ALA A 792 -34.40 -8.09 -9.95
C ALA A 792 -33.67 -9.09 -9.02
N ALA A 793 -32.57 -9.70 -9.48
CA ALA A 793 -31.75 -10.61 -8.65
C ALA A 793 -30.44 -9.97 -8.17
N HIS A 794 -29.96 -10.46 -7.01
CA HIS A 794 -28.93 -9.87 -6.15
C HIS A 794 -27.57 -9.60 -6.82
N TYR A 795 -27.09 -8.37 -6.68
CA TYR A 795 -25.79 -7.89 -7.17
C TYR A 795 -24.60 -8.52 -6.42
N ALA A 796 -23.76 -9.26 -7.12
CA ALA A 796 -22.38 -9.51 -6.67
C ALA A 796 -21.44 -8.56 -7.40
N LYS A 797 -20.81 -7.67 -6.63
CA LYS A 797 -19.93 -6.62 -7.12
C LYS A 797 -18.57 -7.22 -7.48
N ALA A 798 -18.17 -7.18 -8.75
CA ALA A 798 -16.79 -7.39 -9.18
C ALA A 798 -16.28 -6.07 -9.80
N LEU A 799 -15.65 -5.23 -8.99
CA LEU A 799 -14.96 -4.03 -9.47
C LEU A 799 -13.51 -4.43 -9.80
N ALA A 800 -13.15 -4.42 -11.08
CA ALA A 800 -11.75 -4.44 -11.50
C ALA A 800 -11.32 -2.99 -11.76
N MET A 801 -10.64 -2.39 -10.78
CA MET A 801 -10.02 -1.06 -10.94
C MET A 801 -8.62 -1.23 -11.49
N ASP A 802 -8.34 -0.62 -12.64
CA ASP A 802 -6.99 -0.44 -13.19
C ASP A 802 -6.55 0.99 -12.88
N LEU A 803 -5.89 1.16 -11.73
CA LEU A 803 -5.33 2.44 -11.33
C LEU A 803 -4.00 2.64 -12.07
N THR A 804 -4.04 3.34 -13.19
CA THR A 804 -2.84 3.88 -13.83
C THR A 804 -2.52 5.22 -13.18
N SER A 805 -1.82 5.18 -12.03
CA SER A 805 -1.31 6.40 -11.40
C SER A 805 -0.43 7.15 -12.39
N VAL A 806 -0.78 8.41 -12.71
CA VAL A 806 0.00 9.24 -13.63
C VAL A 806 0.95 10.13 -12.82
N GLY A 807 1.89 9.50 -12.11
CA GLY A 807 3.00 10.18 -11.45
C GLY A 807 2.62 11.29 -10.45
N PRO A 808 3.54 12.23 -10.17
CA PRO A 808 3.35 13.29 -9.15
C PRO A 808 2.34 14.38 -9.56
N TYR A 809 1.73 14.28 -10.75
CA TYR A 809 1.02 15.40 -11.40
C TYR A 809 -0.39 15.01 -11.89
N GLY A 810 -0.97 13.94 -11.36
CA GLY A 810 -2.38 13.59 -11.48
C GLY A 810 -2.59 12.08 -11.42
N ALA A 811 -3.84 11.63 -11.31
CA ALA A 811 -4.16 10.21 -11.43
C ALA A 811 -5.17 9.97 -12.55
N VAL A 812 -4.95 8.92 -13.33
CA VAL A 812 -5.93 8.39 -14.28
C VAL A 812 -6.41 7.05 -13.75
N ALA A 813 -7.65 6.98 -13.26
CA ALA A 813 -8.23 5.71 -12.86
C ALA A 813 -9.08 5.17 -14.01
N ALA A 814 -8.67 4.06 -14.61
CA ALA A 814 -9.49 3.34 -15.56
C ALA A 814 -10.19 2.17 -14.83
N ASN A 815 -11.50 2.19 -14.77
CA ASN A 815 -12.29 1.12 -14.19
C ASN A 815 -12.99 0.35 -15.31
N VAL A 816 -12.73 -0.96 -15.40
CA VAL A 816 -13.58 -1.85 -16.20
C VAL A 816 -14.58 -2.48 -15.23
N ILE A 817 -15.81 -1.98 -15.23
CA ILE A 817 -16.86 -2.50 -14.37
C ILE A 817 -17.54 -3.65 -15.11
N ARG A 818 -17.34 -4.88 -14.61
CA ARG A 818 -18.06 -6.07 -15.06
C ARG A 818 -19.05 -6.47 -13.98
N TYR A 819 -20.33 -6.32 -14.26
CA TYR A 819 -21.37 -6.85 -13.40
C TYR A 819 -21.59 -8.33 -13.72
N ASP A 820 -20.87 -9.22 -13.04
CA ASP A 820 -21.20 -10.65 -13.13
C ASP A 820 -22.49 -10.89 -12.35
N TYR A 821 -23.57 -11.20 -13.07
CA TYR A 821 -24.87 -11.50 -12.48
C TYR A 821 -24.85 -12.87 -11.84
N ARG A 822 -25.72 -13.05 -10.85
CA ARG A 822 -25.78 -14.25 -10.04
C ARG A 822 -27.20 -14.84 -10.14
N GLU A 823 -27.40 -15.88 -10.96
CA GLU A 823 -28.71 -16.58 -11.12
C GLU A 823 -28.92 -17.68 -10.07
N LYS A 824 -29.97 -17.58 -9.24
CA LYS A 824 -30.24 -18.52 -8.15
C LYS A 824 -30.55 -19.93 -8.70
N LYS A 825 -29.75 -20.94 -8.38
CA LYS A 825 -30.10 -22.35 -8.65
C LYS A 825 -31.34 -22.76 -7.81
N PRO A 826 -32.27 -23.57 -8.35
CA PRO A 826 -33.52 -23.93 -7.69
C PRO A 826 -33.44 -24.95 -6.54
N GLU A 827 -32.25 -25.39 -6.11
CA GLU A 827 -32.07 -26.44 -5.08
C GLU A 827 -31.80 -25.86 -3.66
N PRO A 828 -32.25 -26.50 -2.56
CA PRO A 828 -32.18 -25.95 -1.20
C PRO A 828 -30.82 -26.18 -0.49
N TYR A 829 -30.07 -25.11 -0.12
CA TYR A 829 -28.78 -25.23 0.64
C TYR A 829 -28.39 -24.03 1.55
N ASN A 830 -27.40 -24.27 2.44
CA ASN A 830 -27.02 -23.53 3.67
C ASN A 830 -25.58 -22.93 3.64
N TYR A 831 -25.27 -22.05 4.61
CA TYR A 831 -24.28 -20.95 4.67
C TYR A 831 -22.77 -21.23 4.50
N ALA A 832 -22.31 -22.47 4.31
CA ALA A 832 -20.88 -22.76 4.02
C ALA A 832 -20.44 -22.28 2.61
N ASP A 833 -21.41 -21.89 1.78
CA ASP A 833 -21.20 -21.26 0.48
C ASP A 833 -21.23 -19.72 0.55
N PHE A 834 -20.19 -19.06 1.08
CA PHE A 834 -19.93 -17.66 0.64
C PHE A 834 -19.70 -17.58 -0.90
N ALA A 835 -19.59 -18.74 -1.55
CA ALA A 835 -19.89 -19.05 -2.94
C ALA A 835 -21.40 -19.34 -3.23
N GLY A 836 -22.32 -18.45 -2.83
CA GLY A 836 -23.78 -18.68 -2.96
C GLY A 836 -24.29 -19.11 -4.35
N PRO A 837 -25.58 -19.51 -4.47
CA PRO A 837 -26.20 -20.41 -5.45
C PRO A 837 -26.30 -19.84 -6.88
N TYR A 838 -25.19 -19.40 -7.45
CA TYR A 838 -25.26 -18.41 -8.51
C TYR A 838 -24.33 -18.73 -9.67
N ARG A 839 -24.90 -18.97 -10.85
CA ARG A 839 -24.12 -18.93 -12.09
C ARG A 839 -23.72 -17.49 -12.35
N ALA A 840 -22.42 -17.22 -12.53
CA ALA A 840 -21.94 -15.96 -13.06
C ALA A 840 -22.43 -15.82 -14.51
N VAL A 841 -23.45 -15.00 -14.73
CA VAL A 841 -23.91 -14.62 -16.06
C VAL A 841 -23.24 -13.29 -16.38
N ALA A 842 -22.49 -13.24 -17.49
CA ALA A 842 -21.86 -11.99 -17.91
C ALA A 842 -22.94 -10.90 -18.05
N SER A 843 -22.66 -9.69 -17.54
CA SER A 843 -23.55 -8.55 -17.76
C SER A 843 -23.90 -8.42 -19.25
N PRO A 844 -25.15 -8.09 -19.61
CA PRO A 844 -25.47 -7.70 -20.97
C PRO A 844 -24.75 -6.41 -21.40
N TRP A 845 -24.04 -5.71 -20.49
CA TRP A 845 -23.17 -4.59 -20.83
C TRP A 845 -21.87 -4.57 -20.01
N PRO A 846 -20.68 -4.68 -20.63
CA PRO A 846 -19.47 -4.17 -20.01
C PRO A 846 -19.47 -2.64 -20.00
N CYS A 847 -19.04 -2.06 -18.87
CA CYS A 847 -18.79 -0.63 -18.76
C CYS A 847 -17.30 -0.35 -18.59
N ASP A 848 -16.77 0.57 -19.39
CA ASP A 848 -15.43 1.14 -19.21
C ASP A 848 -15.60 2.58 -18.70
N GLN A 849 -15.08 2.90 -17.53
CA GLN A 849 -15.05 4.26 -16.99
C GLN A 849 -13.61 4.72 -16.87
N VAL A 850 -13.34 5.99 -17.17
CA VAL A 850 -12.04 6.61 -16.95
C VAL A 850 -12.23 7.92 -16.20
N TYR A 851 -11.58 8.01 -15.06
CA TYR A 851 -11.56 9.19 -14.20
C TYR A 851 -10.21 9.88 -14.34
N TYR A 852 -10.24 11.18 -14.53
CA TYR A 852 -9.06 12.02 -14.49
C TYR A 852 -9.13 12.88 -13.24
N TYR A 853 -8.18 12.64 -12.35
CA TYR A 853 -8.00 13.36 -11.10
C TYR A 853 -6.80 14.30 -11.24
N PRO A 854 -6.99 15.52 -11.76
CA PRO A 854 -5.99 16.56 -11.57
C PRO A 854 -5.79 16.78 -10.07
N PHE A 855 -4.54 16.93 -9.63
CA PHE A 855 -4.30 17.39 -8.26
C PHE A 855 -4.89 18.79 -8.08
N SER A 856 -5.67 18.92 -7.02
CA SER A 856 -6.16 20.21 -6.57
C SER A 856 -5.01 21.02 -5.98
N ARG A 857 -5.09 22.33 -6.14
CA ARG A 857 -4.21 23.25 -5.42
C ARG A 857 -4.61 23.30 -3.96
N TRP A 858 -3.67 23.68 -3.11
CA TRP A 858 -4.01 24.14 -1.78
C TRP A 858 -5.02 25.30 -1.87
N ASN A 859 -6.19 25.16 -1.24
CA ASN A 859 -7.36 26.05 -1.35
C ASN A 859 -8.01 26.15 -2.75
N GLY A 860 -7.64 25.28 -3.69
CA GLY A 860 -8.28 25.19 -5.01
C GLY A 860 -9.51 24.29 -5.00
N ALA A 861 -10.26 24.30 -6.10
CA ALA A 861 -11.38 23.39 -6.28
C ALA A 861 -10.85 21.95 -6.52
N ASN A 862 -11.52 20.94 -5.95
CA ASN A 862 -11.28 19.57 -6.36
C ASN A 862 -12.12 19.30 -7.59
N VAL A 863 -11.47 19.05 -8.72
CA VAL A 863 -12.15 18.86 -10.01
C VAL A 863 -11.83 17.47 -10.54
N VAL A 864 -12.84 16.73 -10.96
CA VAL A 864 -12.69 15.36 -11.47
C VAL A 864 -13.45 15.24 -12.78
N ARG A 865 -12.77 14.93 -13.88
CA ARG A 865 -13.45 14.57 -15.13
C ARG A 865 -13.74 13.07 -15.12
N CYS A 866 -15.01 12.73 -15.27
CA CYS A 866 -15.49 11.36 -15.40
C CYS A 866 -15.97 11.15 -16.83
N MET A 867 -15.27 10.28 -17.54
CA MET A 867 -15.72 9.76 -18.83
C MET A 867 -16.14 8.32 -18.67
N GLY A 868 -17.19 7.88 -19.36
CA GLY A 868 -17.53 6.47 -19.35
C GLY A 868 -18.32 6.02 -20.56
N ARG A 869 -18.14 4.72 -20.86
CA ARG A 869 -18.63 4.04 -22.04
C ARG A 869 -19.33 2.79 -21.57
N ILE A 870 -20.51 2.58 -22.11
CA ILE A 870 -21.22 1.32 -21.95
C ILE A 870 -21.41 0.75 -23.34
N ARG A 871 -20.91 -0.47 -23.52
CA ARG A 871 -21.15 -1.25 -24.73
C ARG A 871 -22.19 -2.31 -24.40
N PHE A 872 -23.29 -2.33 -25.13
CA PHE A 872 -24.33 -3.33 -24.96
C PHE A 872 -23.92 -4.60 -25.72
N ALA A 873 -23.74 -5.72 -25.03
CA ALA A 873 -23.49 -7.02 -25.64
C ALA A 873 -24.78 -7.73 -26.09
N ARG A 874 -25.92 -7.31 -25.54
CA ARG A 874 -27.27 -7.82 -25.82
C ARG A 874 -28.21 -6.64 -26.08
N LYS A 875 -29.38 -6.90 -26.69
CA LYS A 875 -30.40 -5.86 -26.87
C LYS A 875 -30.94 -5.49 -25.49
N VAL A 876 -31.01 -4.21 -25.20
CA VAL A 876 -31.59 -3.71 -23.95
C VAL A 876 -32.66 -2.70 -24.29
N SER A 877 -33.83 -2.82 -23.68
CA SER A 877 -34.90 -1.86 -23.84
C SER A 877 -35.63 -1.64 -22.52
N THR A 878 -36.51 -0.66 -22.50
CA THR A 878 -37.50 -0.44 -21.45
C THR A 878 -38.85 -0.91 -21.97
N ALA A 879 -39.67 -1.51 -21.10
CA ALA A 879 -40.99 -2.04 -21.46
C ALA A 879 -41.96 -0.95 -21.94
N ASP A 880 -41.78 0.29 -21.48
CA ASP A 880 -42.59 1.45 -21.85
C ASP A 880 -41.99 2.29 -22.99
N GLY A 881 -40.84 1.88 -23.54
CA GLY A 881 -40.12 2.62 -24.60
C GLY A 881 -39.42 3.89 -24.12
N SER A 882 -39.42 4.20 -22.82
CA SER A 882 -38.71 5.35 -22.26
C SER A 882 -37.17 5.18 -22.40
N PRO A 883 -36.39 6.26 -22.46
CA PRO A 883 -34.93 6.12 -22.49
C PRO A 883 -34.40 5.29 -21.31
N ILE A 884 -33.45 4.40 -21.57
CA ILE A 884 -32.73 3.66 -20.52
C ILE A 884 -31.99 4.69 -19.67
N ARG A 885 -32.29 4.71 -18.37
CA ARG A 885 -31.66 5.63 -17.42
C ARG A 885 -30.54 4.93 -16.67
N LEU A 886 -29.35 5.52 -16.71
CA LEU A 886 -28.22 5.03 -15.93
C LEU A 886 -27.79 6.06 -14.90
N GLY A 887 -27.87 5.70 -13.62
CA GLY A 887 -27.40 6.55 -12.52
C GLY A 887 -25.87 6.59 -12.41
N LEU A 888 -25.32 7.74 -12.03
CA LEU A 888 -24.00 7.94 -11.44
C LEU A 888 -24.26 8.63 -10.10
N GLY A 889 -24.32 7.84 -9.02
CA GLY A 889 -24.70 8.35 -7.70
C GLY A 889 -23.53 9.02 -6.97
N TYR A 890 -23.76 10.23 -6.45
CA TYR A 890 -22.89 10.91 -5.49
C TYR A 890 -23.53 10.84 -4.09
N GLY A 891 -22.80 10.29 -3.13
CA GLY A 891 -23.38 9.83 -1.87
C GLY A 891 -23.35 10.80 -0.68
N ASP A 892 -23.20 12.12 -0.89
CA ASP A 892 -23.04 13.04 0.24
C ASP A 892 -24.32 13.79 0.62
N LYS A 893 -24.67 13.78 1.91
CA LYS A 893 -25.95 14.26 2.47
C LYS A 893 -25.93 15.74 2.82
N GLY A 894 -25.29 16.56 1.99
CA GLY A 894 -25.45 18.00 2.09
C GLY A 894 -26.90 18.39 1.84
N ASN A 895 -27.49 19.23 2.70
CA ASN A 895 -28.76 19.92 2.44
C ASN A 895 -28.43 21.35 1.94
N PRO A 896 -28.05 21.57 0.68
CA PRO A 896 -27.99 22.91 0.12
C PRO A 896 -29.41 23.46 0.01
N ASP A 897 -29.51 24.78 0.05
CA ASP A 897 -30.78 25.48 -0.12
C ASP A 897 -31.04 25.78 -1.60
N ILE A 898 -29.96 25.96 -2.37
CA ILE A 898 -30.02 26.45 -3.75
C ILE A 898 -29.32 25.48 -4.69
N LEU A 899 -30.01 25.12 -5.78
CA LEU A 899 -29.45 24.51 -6.97
C LEU A 899 -29.46 25.55 -8.10
N GLU A 900 -28.29 26.05 -8.48
CA GLU A 900 -28.12 26.92 -9.64
C GLU A 900 -27.81 26.05 -10.86
N VAL A 901 -28.57 26.22 -11.93
CA VAL A 901 -28.26 25.65 -13.24
C VAL A 901 -27.95 26.76 -14.22
N ARG A 902 -26.79 26.66 -14.87
CA ARG A 902 -26.34 27.60 -15.88
C ARG A 902 -26.14 26.90 -17.22
N THR A 903 -26.74 27.47 -18.26
CA THR A 903 -26.51 27.01 -19.64
C THR A 903 -25.15 27.49 -20.16
N ALA A 904 -24.64 26.87 -21.24
CA ALA A 904 -23.41 27.31 -21.90
C ALA A 904 -23.49 28.79 -22.38
N GLY A 905 -24.69 29.28 -22.72
CA GLY A 905 -24.93 30.68 -23.11
C GLY A 905 -25.04 31.66 -21.94
N GLY A 906 -24.88 31.19 -20.70
CA GLY A 906 -24.88 32.04 -19.49
C GLY A 906 -26.24 32.27 -18.85
N THR A 907 -27.35 31.76 -19.41
CA THR A 907 -28.67 31.81 -18.76
C THR A 907 -28.65 31.00 -17.45
N VAL A 908 -29.12 31.62 -16.37
CA VAL A 908 -29.12 31.05 -15.02
C VAL A 908 -30.55 30.79 -14.56
N THR A 909 -30.80 29.60 -14.00
CA THR A 909 -32.05 29.23 -13.34
C THR A 909 -31.76 28.70 -11.94
N HIS A 910 -32.47 29.22 -10.93
CA HIS A 910 -32.32 28.78 -9.54
C HIS A 910 -33.51 27.90 -9.15
N HIS A 911 -33.22 26.77 -8.51
CA HIS A 911 -34.21 25.92 -7.88
C HIS A 911 -33.96 25.92 -6.37
N ASN A 912 -35.00 26.22 -5.59
CA ASN A 912 -34.93 26.08 -4.14
C ASN A 912 -35.16 24.61 -3.81
N VAL A 913 -34.14 23.95 -3.27
CA VAL A 913 -34.15 22.50 -2.97
C VAL A 913 -34.16 22.23 -1.46
N GLY A 914 -34.13 23.28 -0.64
CA GLY A 914 -34.17 23.18 0.82
C GLY A 914 -35.50 22.63 1.37
N ASP A 915 -36.56 22.62 0.56
CA ASP A 915 -37.86 22.02 0.88
C ASP A 915 -37.89 20.48 0.71
N GLY A 916 -36.80 19.90 0.20
CA GLY A 916 -36.71 18.46 -0.10
C GLY A 916 -37.33 18.06 -1.43
N SER A 917 -37.64 19.00 -2.31
CA SER A 917 -38.11 18.71 -3.68
C SER A 917 -37.05 17.97 -4.50
N ASN A 918 -37.51 17.00 -5.30
CA ASN A 918 -36.67 16.33 -6.29
C ASN A 918 -36.67 17.15 -7.57
N VAL A 919 -35.50 17.64 -7.97
CA VAL A 919 -35.31 18.40 -9.20
C VAL A 919 -34.55 17.52 -10.19
N ALA A 920 -35.04 17.42 -11.42
CA ALA A 920 -34.32 16.84 -12.54
C ALA A 920 -34.06 17.94 -13.56
N VAL A 921 -32.79 18.18 -13.90
CA VAL A 921 -32.40 19.22 -14.85
C VAL A 921 -31.51 18.65 -15.93
N ASP A 922 -31.91 18.86 -17.19
CA ASP A 922 -31.05 18.56 -18.32
C ASP A 922 -29.85 19.52 -18.31
N LEU A 923 -28.64 18.95 -18.31
CA LEU A 923 -27.41 19.72 -18.39
C LEU A 923 -27.01 19.85 -19.86
N PRO A 924 -27.13 21.05 -20.47
CA PRO A 924 -26.64 21.24 -21.82
C PRO A 924 -25.12 21.09 -21.85
N VAL A 925 -24.58 20.71 -23.01
CA VAL A 925 -23.12 20.61 -23.22
C VAL A 925 -22.48 21.97 -22.95
N GLY A 926 -21.50 22.01 -22.04
CA GLY A 926 -20.83 23.22 -21.56
C GLY A 926 -21.60 23.98 -20.47
N GLY A 927 -22.83 23.57 -20.13
CA GLY A 927 -23.56 24.07 -18.97
C GLY A 927 -23.14 23.36 -17.68
N TYR A 928 -23.51 23.96 -16.54
CA TYR A 928 -23.26 23.38 -15.24
C TYR A 928 -24.47 23.45 -14.32
N ALA A 929 -24.47 22.60 -13.30
CA ALA A 929 -25.29 22.78 -12.12
C ALA A 929 -24.39 22.79 -10.88
N CYS A 930 -24.62 23.72 -9.96
CA CYS A 930 -23.93 23.76 -8.67
C CYS A 930 -24.93 23.94 -7.54
N TRP A 931 -24.58 23.44 -6.36
CA TRP A 931 -25.45 23.48 -5.20
C TRP A 931 -24.72 24.01 -3.98
N TYR A 932 -25.38 24.94 -3.29
CA TYR A 932 -24.83 25.68 -2.17
C TYR A 932 -25.94 26.10 -1.19
N ASP A 933 -25.56 26.42 0.03
CA ASP A 933 -26.47 26.95 1.05
C ASP A 933 -26.84 28.41 0.77
N ASP A 934 -27.77 28.96 1.55
CA ASP A 934 -28.24 30.34 1.43
C ASP A 934 -27.14 31.42 1.56
N LYS A 935 -25.96 31.07 2.10
CA LYS A 935 -24.79 31.96 2.24
C LYS A 935 -23.82 31.86 1.06
N GLY A 936 -24.07 30.98 0.11
CA GLY A 936 -23.14 30.69 -0.98
C GLY A 936 -22.05 29.68 -0.62
N ASP A 937 -22.13 29.07 0.57
CA ASP A 937 -21.20 28.04 1.04
C ASP A 937 -21.76 26.67 0.62
N GLY A 938 -21.00 25.87 -0.13
CA GLY A 938 -21.64 24.78 -0.88
C GLY A 938 -20.76 23.64 -1.35
N ILE A 939 -21.40 22.49 -1.58
CA ILE A 939 -20.82 21.14 -1.45
C ILE A 939 -20.45 20.52 -2.81
N GLY A 940 -20.76 21.15 -3.94
CA GLY A 940 -20.24 20.75 -5.24
C GLY A 940 -21.01 21.25 -6.45
N GLY A 941 -20.60 20.76 -7.61
CA GLY A 941 -21.19 21.04 -8.91
C GLY A 941 -20.80 20.00 -9.95
N VAL A 942 -21.50 20.03 -11.07
CA VAL A 942 -21.26 19.20 -12.23
C VAL A 942 -21.32 20.05 -13.49
N ILE A 943 -20.41 19.79 -14.44
CA ILE A 943 -20.42 20.36 -15.78
C ILE A 943 -20.69 19.23 -16.77
N GLY A 944 -21.71 19.38 -17.62
CA GLY A 944 -22.02 18.41 -18.67
C GLY A 944 -21.16 18.65 -19.91
N LEU A 945 -20.42 17.63 -20.37
CA LEU A 945 -19.62 17.70 -21.61
C LEU A 945 -20.17 16.82 -22.74
N SER A 946 -21.12 15.95 -22.41
CA SER A 946 -21.87 15.13 -23.36
C SER A 946 -23.37 15.46 -23.31
N PRO A 947 -24.11 15.31 -24.43
CA PRO A 947 -25.57 15.44 -24.41
C PRO A 947 -26.23 14.33 -23.59
N GLY A 948 -27.47 14.54 -23.16
CA GLY A 948 -28.27 13.52 -22.46
C GLY A 948 -27.88 13.29 -21.00
N VAL A 949 -27.07 14.19 -20.42
CA VAL A 949 -26.75 14.20 -18.99
C VAL A 949 -27.84 14.97 -18.26
N VAL A 950 -28.49 14.30 -17.31
CA VAL A 950 -29.54 14.88 -16.46
C VAL A 950 -29.05 14.87 -15.03
N LEU A 951 -28.94 16.03 -14.39
CA LEU A 951 -28.73 16.08 -12.95
C LEU A 951 -30.05 15.77 -12.25
N HIS A 952 -30.04 14.76 -11.41
CA HIS A 952 -31.10 14.51 -10.45
C HIS A 952 -30.61 14.91 -9.07
N TYR A 953 -31.29 15.89 -8.50
CA TYR A 953 -31.04 16.42 -7.19
C TYR A 953 -32.24 16.13 -6.30
N GLY A 954 -32.04 15.45 -5.18
CA GLY A 954 -33.12 15.08 -4.27
C GLY A 954 -32.63 14.86 -2.85
N ARG A 955 -33.56 14.85 -1.89
CA ARG A 955 -33.26 14.69 -0.46
C ARG A 955 -32.47 13.41 -0.15
N ASP A 956 -32.81 12.33 -0.84
CA ASP A 956 -32.23 11.00 -0.58
C ASP A 956 -31.13 10.61 -1.57
N TRP A 957 -31.02 11.33 -2.69
CA TRP A 957 -30.12 10.96 -3.77
C TRP A 957 -29.71 12.16 -4.62
N GLN A 958 -28.40 12.34 -4.76
CA GLN A 958 -27.78 13.24 -5.72
C GLN A 958 -27.08 12.38 -6.76
N GLY A 959 -27.38 12.58 -8.03
CA GLY A 959 -26.70 11.80 -9.06
C GLY A 959 -26.98 12.29 -10.46
N LEU A 960 -26.13 11.85 -11.38
CA LEU A 960 -26.35 12.08 -12.80
C LEU A 960 -27.14 10.90 -13.34
N ARG A 961 -28.11 11.16 -14.21
CA ARG A 961 -28.70 10.14 -15.04
C ARG A 961 -28.30 10.40 -16.47
N MET A 962 -27.79 9.37 -17.12
CA MET A 962 -27.69 9.38 -18.57
C MET A 962 -28.96 8.83 -19.17
N GLN A 963 -29.47 9.51 -20.19
CA GLN A 963 -30.53 8.98 -21.04
C GLN A 963 -29.91 8.28 -22.26
N ILE A 964 -30.14 6.97 -22.35
CA ILE A 964 -29.75 6.15 -23.49
C ILE A 964 -31.01 5.80 -24.29
N PRO A 965 -30.99 5.89 -25.63
CA PRO A 965 -32.11 5.45 -26.45
C PRO A 965 -32.56 4.02 -26.11
N SER A 966 -33.87 3.79 -26.09
CA SER A 966 -34.50 2.48 -25.91
C SER A 966 -35.21 2.14 -27.23
N PRO A 967 -34.88 1.02 -27.90
CA PRO A 967 -33.88 0.01 -27.52
C PRO A 967 -32.42 0.47 -27.75
N ALA A 968 -31.52 0.01 -26.89
CA ALA A 968 -30.08 -0.06 -27.14
C ALA A 968 -29.75 -1.40 -27.81
N GLU A 969 -29.43 -1.36 -29.09
CA GLU A 969 -29.14 -2.56 -29.89
C GLU A 969 -27.83 -3.25 -29.47
N PRO A 970 -27.66 -4.56 -29.72
CA PRO A 970 -26.36 -5.22 -29.51
C PRO A 970 -25.24 -4.48 -30.23
N MET A 971 -24.09 -4.37 -29.56
CA MET A 971 -22.89 -3.62 -29.96
C MET A 971 -23.06 -2.10 -30.06
N SER A 972 -24.24 -1.55 -29.74
CA SER A 972 -24.39 -0.10 -29.56
C SER A 972 -23.57 0.38 -28.37
N GLU A 973 -23.19 1.67 -28.41
CA GLU A 973 -22.40 2.31 -27.37
C GLU A 973 -23.09 3.57 -26.88
N ALA A 974 -23.10 3.74 -25.57
CA ALA A 974 -23.49 4.98 -24.91
C ALA A 974 -22.28 5.57 -24.20
N THR A 975 -22.17 6.90 -24.25
CA THR A 975 -20.98 7.63 -23.84
C THR A 975 -21.36 8.82 -22.98
N TRP A 976 -20.62 9.07 -21.90
CA TRP A 976 -20.73 10.31 -21.14
C TRP A 976 -19.38 10.93 -20.86
N ASP A 977 -19.42 12.24 -20.66
CA ASP A 977 -18.31 13.05 -20.23
C ASP A 977 -18.85 14.17 -19.35
N VAL A 978 -18.40 14.19 -18.10
CA VAL A 978 -18.85 15.15 -17.09
C VAL A 978 -17.68 15.57 -16.21
N VAL A 979 -17.73 16.77 -15.66
CA VAL A 979 -16.74 17.26 -14.71
C VAL A 979 -17.42 17.54 -13.38
N PHE A 980 -17.04 16.79 -12.35
CA PHE A 980 -17.44 17.04 -10.97
C PHE A 980 -16.52 18.08 -10.36
N VAL A 981 -17.10 19.03 -9.67
CA VAL A 981 -16.39 20.06 -8.90
C VAL A 981 -16.86 19.94 -7.47
N SER A 982 -15.94 19.86 -6.51
CA SER A 982 -16.28 19.95 -5.09
C SER A 982 -15.43 21.02 -4.44
N GLY A 983 -16.08 21.99 -3.79
CA GLY A 983 -15.41 23.07 -3.07
C GLY A 983 -14.63 22.54 -1.86
N THR A 984 -13.64 23.32 -1.42
CA THR A 984 -12.98 23.09 -0.13
C THR A 984 -13.71 23.90 0.95
N PRO A 985 -14.07 23.34 2.12
CA PRO A 985 -14.70 24.11 3.19
C PRO A 985 -13.85 25.25 3.79
N ALA A 986 -12.67 25.54 3.23
CA ALA A 986 -11.84 26.68 3.58
C ALA A 986 -12.19 27.96 2.79
N THR A 987 -13.02 27.86 1.74
CA THR A 987 -13.41 29.01 0.92
C THR A 987 -14.89 29.28 1.07
N SER A 988 -15.23 30.45 1.64
CA SER A 988 -16.55 31.06 1.49
C SER A 988 -16.77 31.42 0.01
N ASN A 989 -17.94 31.14 -0.56
CA ASN A 989 -18.33 31.28 -2.00
C ASN A 989 -17.96 30.10 -2.94
N SER A 990 -18.62 28.95 -2.78
CA SER A 990 -18.51 27.84 -3.74
C SER A 990 -19.02 28.19 -5.14
N ASN A 991 -19.96 29.14 -5.27
CA ASN A 991 -20.41 29.61 -6.59
C ASN A 991 -19.28 30.30 -7.35
N GLU A 992 -18.48 31.15 -6.70
CA GLU A 992 -17.33 31.80 -7.33
C GLU A 992 -16.28 30.79 -7.78
N GLN A 993 -16.01 29.75 -6.98
CA GLN A 993 -15.11 28.66 -7.39
C GLN A 993 -15.65 27.90 -8.60
N MET A 994 -16.95 27.61 -8.64
CA MET A 994 -17.57 26.97 -9.79
C MET A 994 -17.46 27.84 -11.04
N LEU A 995 -17.67 29.15 -10.91
CA LEU A 995 -17.51 30.11 -11.99
C LEU A 995 -16.06 30.22 -12.44
N ASP A 996 -15.09 30.25 -11.52
CA ASP A 996 -13.67 30.26 -11.84
C ASP A 996 -13.26 28.96 -12.56
N VAL A 997 -13.82 27.80 -12.20
CA VAL A 997 -13.62 26.55 -12.96
C VAL A 997 -14.30 26.65 -14.33
N TRP A 998 -15.57 27.06 -14.38
CA TRP A 998 -16.38 27.08 -15.60
C TRP A 998 -15.83 28.08 -16.65
N GLN A 999 -15.58 29.32 -16.26
CA GLN A 999 -15.05 30.37 -17.14
C GLN A 999 -13.53 30.29 -17.28
N GLY A 1000 -12.83 30.13 -16.15
CA GLY A 1000 -11.38 30.16 -16.10
C GLY A 1000 -10.71 28.96 -16.75
N MET A 1001 -11.42 27.82 -16.81
CA MET A 1001 -10.98 26.63 -17.56
C MET A 1001 -11.67 26.47 -18.91
N GLY A 1002 -12.38 27.50 -19.41
CA GLY A 1002 -12.87 27.54 -20.80
C GLY A 1002 -14.16 26.77 -21.10
N PHE A 1003 -14.92 26.27 -20.13
CA PHE A 1003 -16.23 25.66 -20.44
C PHE A 1003 -17.24 26.65 -21.02
N ALA A 1004 -17.10 27.94 -20.69
CA ALA A 1004 -17.85 29.05 -21.27
C ALA A 1004 -17.29 29.58 -22.61
N GLY A 1005 -16.29 28.91 -23.20
CA GLY A 1005 -15.62 29.36 -24.44
C GLY A 1005 -14.10 29.46 -24.28
N LYS A 1006 -13.50 30.60 -24.65
CA LYS A 1006 -12.07 30.80 -24.43
C LYS A 1006 -11.81 30.93 -22.91
N PRO A 1007 -10.80 30.25 -22.32
CA PRO A 1007 -10.46 30.41 -20.91
C PRO A 1007 -10.21 31.88 -20.55
N THR A 1008 -10.78 32.33 -19.43
CA THR A 1008 -10.66 33.72 -18.99
C THR A 1008 -9.45 33.98 -18.09
N LEU A 1009 -8.82 32.93 -17.53
CA LEU A 1009 -7.74 33.05 -16.55
C LEU A 1009 -6.33 32.80 -17.13
N TYR A 1010 -6.24 32.21 -18.32
CA TYR A 1010 -4.96 31.99 -19.00
C TYR A 1010 -5.09 32.06 -20.52
N ASP A 1011 -3.99 32.38 -21.19
CA ASP A 1011 -3.82 32.37 -22.64
C ASP A 1011 -2.61 31.50 -23.01
N VAL A 1012 -2.69 30.84 -24.15
CA VAL A 1012 -1.63 29.94 -24.63
C VAL A 1012 -1.12 30.46 -25.96
N GLN A 1013 0.18 30.74 -26.01
CA GLN A 1013 0.87 31.32 -27.15
C GLN A 1013 1.82 30.26 -27.73
N PRO A 1014 1.34 29.41 -28.65
CA PRO A 1014 2.16 28.36 -29.25
C PRO A 1014 3.29 28.97 -30.09
N ARG A 1015 4.47 28.37 -30.00
CA ARG A 1015 5.64 28.61 -30.85
C ARG A 1015 5.96 27.38 -31.71
N VAL A 1016 5.76 26.19 -31.14
CA VAL A 1016 5.88 24.89 -31.79
C VAL A 1016 4.68 24.05 -31.39
N GLY A 1017 4.13 23.26 -32.31
CA GLY A 1017 2.89 22.55 -32.10
C GLY A 1017 1.68 23.48 -32.18
N ARG A 1018 0.52 22.99 -31.77
CA ARG A 1018 -0.72 23.80 -31.75
C ARG A 1018 -1.59 23.46 -30.56
N VAL A 1019 -2.43 24.42 -30.17
CA VAL A 1019 -3.53 24.20 -29.22
C VAL A 1019 -4.69 23.58 -29.99
N ILE A 1020 -5.19 22.44 -29.53
CA ILE A 1020 -6.37 21.76 -30.08
C ILE A 1020 -7.63 22.24 -29.34
N ASP A 1021 -7.58 22.19 -28.01
CA ASP A 1021 -8.69 22.55 -27.13
C ASP A 1021 -8.12 23.18 -25.85
N GLN A 1022 -8.88 24.06 -25.22
CA GLN A 1022 -8.55 24.64 -23.92
C GLN A 1022 -9.66 24.42 -22.89
N ARG A 1023 -10.70 23.66 -23.24
CA ARG A 1023 -11.83 23.35 -22.36
C ARG A 1023 -11.41 22.30 -21.34
N PHE A 1024 -11.26 22.74 -20.10
CA PHE A 1024 -10.76 22.00 -18.95
C PHE A 1024 -9.33 21.53 -19.08
N PHE A 1025 -9.10 20.60 -20.00
CA PHE A 1025 -7.78 20.19 -20.42
C PHE A 1025 -7.26 21.15 -21.46
N LEU A 1026 -6.05 21.65 -21.22
CA LEU A 1026 -5.25 22.18 -22.32
C LEU A 1026 -4.82 21.00 -23.18
N THR A 1027 -5.51 20.80 -24.31
CA THR A 1027 -5.20 19.75 -25.27
C THR A 1027 -4.29 20.32 -26.35
N LEU A 1028 -3.11 19.74 -26.47
CA LEU A 1028 -2.02 20.17 -27.35
C LEU A 1028 -1.79 19.11 -28.43
N ALA A 1029 -1.39 19.54 -29.61
CA ALA A 1029 -0.78 18.66 -30.61
C ALA A 1029 0.71 18.96 -30.68
N ALA A 1030 1.53 17.94 -30.49
CA ALA A 1030 2.96 18.00 -30.74
C ALA A 1030 3.23 18.25 -32.23
N ALA A 1031 4.20 19.11 -32.53
CA ALA A 1031 4.87 19.16 -33.84
C ALA A 1031 6.29 18.63 -33.65
N ASN A 1032 6.70 17.67 -34.47
CA ASN A 1032 8.04 17.08 -34.41
C ASN A 1032 8.46 16.65 -32.99
N GLY A 1033 7.56 15.96 -32.30
CA GLY A 1033 7.80 15.36 -30.98
C GLY A 1033 7.39 16.21 -29.78
N GLY A 1034 7.09 17.50 -29.93
CA GLY A 1034 6.63 18.28 -28.77
C GLY A 1034 5.85 19.56 -29.08
N PHE A 1035 5.41 20.18 -28.01
CA PHE A 1035 4.80 21.49 -27.97
C PHE A 1035 5.74 22.46 -27.23
N ARG A 1036 5.89 23.66 -27.77
CA ARG A 1036 6.53 24.78 -27.07
C ARG A 1036 5.61 25.98 -27.14
N GLY A 1037 5.42 26.65 -26.02
CA GLY A 1037 4.64 27.87 -25.99
C GLY A 1037 4.72 28.57 -24.64
N ARG A 1038 4.16 29.78 -24.60
CA ARG A 1038 3.98 30.53 -23.36
C ARG A 1038 2.57 30.30 -22.83
N ILE A 1039 2.45 29.95 -21.56
CA ILE A 1039 1.17 29.90 -20.83
C ILE A 1039 1.14 31.09 -19.90
N VAL A 1040 0.39 32.13 -20.28
CA VAL A 1040 0.39 33.42 -19.59
C VAL A 1040 -0.94 33.59 -18.87
N LYS A 1041 -0.90 34.04 -17.62
CA LYS A 1041 -2.11 34.45 -16.93
C LYS A 1041 -2.69 35.70 -17.58
N THR A 1042 -3.98 35.67 -17.86
CA THR A 1042 -4.71 36.84 -18.41
C THR A 1042 -5.24 37.75 -17.29
N THR A 1043 -5.24 37.27 -16.05
CA THR A 1043 -5.69 38.02 -14.87
C THR A 1043 -4.71 37.82 -13.70
N GLY A 1044 -4.85 38.63 -12.65
CA GLY A 1044 -4.12 38.43 -11.39
C GLY A 1044 -4.65 37.26 -10.54
N LYS A 1045 -5.78 36.65 -10.91
CA LYS A 1045 -6.34 35.51 -10.20
C LYS A 1045 -5.51 34.24 -10.46
N LEU A 1046 -5.48 33.35 -9.48
CA LEU A 1046 -4.89 32.03 -9.62
C LEU A 1046 -5.84 31.12 -10.39
N LEU A 1047 -5.32 30.12 -11.11
CA LEU A 1047 -6.17 29.05 -11.63
C LEU A 1047 -6.76 28.24 -10.46
N PRO A 1048 -8.01 27.76 -10.58
CA PRO A 1048 -8.66 26.98 -9.51
C PRO A 1048 -8.02 25.59 -9.29
N LEU A 1049 -7.19 25.13 -10.21
CA LEU A 1049 -6.39 23.90 -10.15
C LEU A 1049 -5.08 24.07 -10.93
N HIS A 1050 -4.14 23.14 -10.75
CA HIS A 1050 -2.99 23.03 -11.67
C HIS A 1050 -3.49 22.64 -13.05
N LEU A 1051 -3.03 23.35 -14.09
CA LEU A 1051 -3.57 23.27 -15.44
C LEU A 1051 -3.36 21.86 -15.99
N PRO A 1052 -4.43 21.06 -16.16
CA PRO A 1052 -4.27 19.72 -16.66
C PRO A 1052 -4.09 19.77 -18.18
N VAL A 1053 -3.13 18.99 -18.67
CA VAL A 1053 -2.67 19.04 -20.06
C VAL A 1053 -2.68 17.66 -20.68
N TRP A 1054 -3.25 17.60 -21.88
CA TRP A 1054 -3.10 16.49 -22.80
C TRP A 1054 -2.22 16.92 -23.95
N ILE A 1055 -1.34 16.04 -24.39
CA ILE A 1055 -0.55 16.27 -25.58
C ILE A 1055 -0.63 15.06 -26.51
N GLU A 1056 -1.17 15.27 -27.70
CA GLU A 1056 -1.27 14.27 -28.76
C GLU A 1056 -0.04 14.29 -29.67
N GLY A 1057 0.20 13.19 -30.39
CA GLY A 1057 1.26 13.10 -31.39
C GLY A 1057 2.63 12.75 -30.82
N LEU A 1058 2.69 12.21 -29.60
CA LEU A 1058 3.92 11.66 -29.02
C LEU A 1058 4.17 10.23 -29.50
N ASN A 1059 5.41 9.80 -29.46
CA ASN A 1059 5.78 8.40 -29.60
C ASN A 1059 5.91 7.77 -28.20
N PRO A 1060 5.14 6.72 -27.85
CA PRO A 1060 5.23 6.08 -26.54
C PRO A 1060 6.49 5.25 -26.32
N ARG A 1061 7.29 5.04 -27.37
CA ARG A 1061 8.62 4.40 -27.26
C ARG A 1061 9.71 5.38 -26.88
N TRP A 1062 9.41 6.69 -26.85
CA TRP A 1062 10.37 7.74 -26.54
C TRP A 1062 9.98 8.41 -25.23
N ASP A 1063 10.95 8.66 -24.36
CA ASP A 1063 10.71 9.40 -23.14
C ASP A 1063 10.12 10.78 -23.43
N ALA A 1064 9.10 11.14 -22.67
CA ALA A 1064 8.42 12.42 -22.75
C ALA A 1064 8.39 13.11 -21.40
N GLY A 1065 8.23 14.42 -21.42
CA GLY A 1065 8.04 15.20 -20.21
C GLY A 1065 7.73 16.66 -20.41
N ILE A 1066 7.73 17.39 -19.30
CA ILE A 1066 7.69 18.85 -19.26
C ILE A 1066 9.10 19.35 -18.99
N TRP A 1067 9.50 20.40 -19.70
CA TRP A 1067 10.67 21.21 -19.33
C TRP A 1067 10.20 22.64 -19.02
N TYR A 1068 10.42 23.02 -17.76
CA TYR A 1068 10.18 24.37 -17.26
C TYR A 1068 11.42 25.21 -17.51
N ARG A 1069 11.36 26.17 -18.43
CA ARG A 1069 12.52 26.97 -18.83
C ARG A 1069 12.81 28.04 -17.78
N GLY A 1070 14.08 28.29 -17.48
CA GLY A 1070 14.44 29.33 -16.52
C GLY A 1070 14.04 28.95 -15.09
N GLU A 1071 13.75 29.95 -14.26
CA GLU A 1071 13.46 29.75 -12.84
C GLU A 1071 11.98 29.44 -12.61
N THR A 1072 11.72 28.39 -11.84
CA THR A 1072 10.37 27.97 -11.48
C THR A 1072 10.32 27.59 -10.01
N GLU A 1073 9.31 28.07 -9.28
CA GLU A 1073 8.95 27.53 -7.98
C GLU A 1073 7.92 26.42 -8.17
N LEU A 1074 8.32 25.19 -7.88
CA LEU A 1074 7.45 24.04 -8.00
C LEU A 1074 6.93 23.60 -6.65
N GLU A 1075 5.63 23.29 -6.59
CA GLU A 1075 5.01 22.65 -5.46
C GLU A 1075 5.62 21.25 -5.29
N VAL A 1076 6.43 21.12 -4.25
CA VAL A 1076 6.90 19.84 -3.74
C VAL A 1076 5.83 19.34 -2.79
N ILE A 1077 5.05 18.40 -3.30
CA ILE A 1077 4.12 17.63 -2.50
C ILE A 1077 4.95 16.78 -1.54
N SER A 1078 5.05 17.24 -0.29
CA SER A 1078 5.58 16.39 0.77
C SER A 1078 4.43 15.54 1.30
N ASN A 1079 4.52 14.22 1.08
CA ASN A 1079 3.56 13.27 1.61
C ASN A 1079 3.79 13.14 3.12
N HIS A 1080 3.04 13.91 3.90
CA HIS A 1080 2.97 13.68 5.32
C HIS A 1080 1.99 12.54 5.58
N ARG A 1081 2.51 11.39 6.02
CA ARG A 1081 1.67 10.39 6.68
C ARG A 1081 0.91 11.08 7.80
N ASP A 1082 -0.40 10.90 7.79
CA ASP A 1082 -1.20 11.21 8.97
C ASP A 1082 -0.61 10.43 10.17
N PRO A 1083 -0.65 11.01 11.38
CA PRO A 1083 -0.01 10.42 12.55
C PRO A 1083 -0.58 9.06 12.99
N TRP A 1084 -1.69 8.62 12.42
CA TRP A 1084 -2.50 7.49 12.89
C TRP A 1084 -2.25 6.20 12.12
N GLY A 1085 -1.42 6.19 11.06
CA GLY A 1085 -1.06 4.99 10.28
C GLY A 1085 -2.25 4.30 9.59
N MET A 1086 -3.44 4.91 9.67
CA MET A 1086 -4.71 4.39 9.15
C MET A 1086 -5.62 5.15 8.18
N ARG A 1087 -5.37 6.45 7.98
CA ARG A 1087 -5.80 7.14 6.78
C ARG A 1087 -4.54 7.64 6.08
N MET A 1088 -4.43 7.37 4.79
CA MET A 1088 -3.68 8.28 3.94
C MET A 1088 -4.43 9.61 3.95
N ALA A 1089 -4.30 10.39 5.03
CA ALA A 1089 -4.52 11.82 4.89
C ALA A 1089 -3.31 12.30 4.10
N TRP A 1090 -3.52 12.52 2.81
CA TRP A 1090 -2.63 13.32 2.00
C TRP A 1090 -2.65 14.73 2.60
N ILE A 1091 -1.90 14.95 3.68
CA ILE A 1091 -1.59 16.31 4.08
C ILE A 1091 -0.56 16.75 3.07
N LEU A 1092 -1.06 17.27 1.95
CA LEU A 1092 -0.26 17.97 0.95
C LEU A 1092 0.24 19.24 1.62
N THR A 1093 1.31 19.17 2.42
CA THR A 1093 2.09 20.37 2.71
C THR A 1093 2.90 20.67 1.46
N GLY A 1094 2.31 21.46 0.56
CA GLY A 1094 3.03 22.00 -0.57
C GLY A 1094 4.06 22.99 -0.06
N ARG A 1095 5.35 22.63 -0.12
CA ARG A 1095 6.43 23.63 -0.09
C ARG A 1095 6.78 23.95 -1.53
N TYR A 1096 6.96 25.22 -1.83
CA TYR A 1096 7.46 25.62 -3.14
C TYR A 1096 8.99 25.62 -3.10
N GLU A 1097 9.63 24.92 -4.02
CA GLU A 1097 11.08 24.91 -4.19
C GLU A 1097 11.46 25.54 -5.53
N ARG A 1098 12.42 26.47 -5.48
CA ARG A 1098 12.96 27.10 -6.69
C ARG A 1098 13.89 26.13 -7.41
N ARG A 1099 13.63 25.92 -8.70
CA ARG A 1099 14.37 25.05 -9.62
C ARG A 1099 14.69 25.86 -10.88
N VAL A 1100 15.77 25.48 -11.58
CA VAL A 1100 16.16 26.13 -12.85
C VAL A 1100 16.27 25.07 -13.93
N ASP A 1101 15.57 25.29 -15.05
CA ASP A 1101 15.55 24.37 -16.20
C ASP A 1101 15.11 22.93 -15.82
N GLU A 1102 14.10 22.82 -14.94
CA GLU A 1102 13.61 21.53 -14.43
C GLU A 1102 12.96 20.68 -15.54
N VAL A 1103 13.35 19.40 -15.60
CA VAL A 1103 12.76 18.40 -16.50
C VAL A 1103 12.00 17.34 -15.70
N ARG A 1104 10.72 17.14 -16.02
CA ARG A 1104 9.84 16.16 -15.37
C ARG A 1104 9.25 15.19 -16.38
N TYR A 1105 9.45 13.89 -16.18
CA TYR A 1105 8.89 12.85 -17.06
C TYR A 1105 7.37 12.76 -16.93
N ILE A 1106 6.71 12.47 -18.06
CA ILE A 1106 5.26 12.24 -18.13
C ILE A 1106 5.01 10.88 -18.79
N PRO A 1107 3.98 10.12 -18.38
CA PRO A 1107 3.64 8.89 -19.07
C PRO A 1107 3.04 9.18 -20.43
N VAL A 1108 3.39 8.35 -21.42
CA VAL A 1108 2.79 8.36 -22.75
C VAL A 1108 1.89 7.13 -22.89
N LEU A 1109 0.60 7.37 -23.06
CA LEU A 1109 -0.41 6.33 -23.16
C LEU A 1109 -0.36 5.69 -24.55
N GLU A 1110 0.02 4.41 -24.61
CA GLU A 1110 -0.04 3.60 -25.84
C GLU A 1110 -1.46 3.34 -26.31
N LYS A 1111 -2.41 3.30 -25.37
CA LYS A 1111 -3.84 3.18 -25.62
C LYS A 1111 -4.58 4.17 -24.74
N VAL A 1112 -4.91 5.34 -25.29
CA VAL A 1112 -6.08 6.06 -24.87
C VAL A 1112 -7.27 5.22 -25.36
N PRO A 1113 -8.32 5.00 -24.54
CA PRO A 1113 -9.60 4.59 -25.10
C PRO A 1113 -9.86 5.49 -26.32
N PRO A 1114 -10.15 4.93 -27.51
CA PRO A 1114 -10.16 5.67 -28.77
C PRO A 1114 -10.86 7.03 -28.61
N ALA A 1115 -10.26 8.10 -29.15
CA ALA A 1115 -10.84 9.43 -29.13
C ALA A 1115 -12.33 9.34 -29.52
N TRP A 1116 -13.18 9.80 -28.61
CA TRP A 1116 -14.59 9.47 -28.60
C TRP A 1116 -15.27 10.13 -29.80
N GLY A 1117 -15.62 9.33 -30.81
CA GLY A 1117 -16.28 9.80 -32.03
C GLY A 1117 -15.85 9.11 -33.33
N SER A 1118 -14.75 8.34 -33.37
CA SER A 1118 -14.38 7.61 -34.60
C SER A 1118 -15.22 6.32 -34.74
N ARG A 1119 -16.29 6.38 -35.56
CA ARG A 1119 -17.24 5.28 -35.85
C ARG A 1119 -16.65 4.02 -36.51
N VAL A 1120 -15.33 3.91 -36.68
CA VAL A 1120 -14.72 2.81 -37.41
C VAL A 1120 -14.19 1.77 -36.44
N GLN A 1121 -14.82 0.58 -36.41
CA GLN A 1121 -14.26 -0.59 -35.76
C GLN A 1121 -12.88 -0.90 -36.35
N PRO A 1122 -11.79 -0.90 -35.57
CA PRO A 1122 -10.50 -1.30 -36.08
C PRO A 1122 -10.42 -2.83 -36.05
N LYS A 1123 -10.63 -3.47 -37.21
CA LYS A 1123 -10.04 -4.80 -37.50
C LYS A 1123 -8.52 -4.71 -37.72
N VAL A 1124 -7.95 -3.50 -37.63
CA VAL A 1124 -6.52 -3.21 -37.73
C VAL A 1124 -6.05 -2.80 -36.33
N ARG A 1125 -4.95 -3.38 -35.82
CA ARG A 1125 -4.29 -2.95 -34.57
C ARG A 1125 -4.29 -1.43 -34.51
N THR A 1126 -5.02 -0.83 -33.56
CA THR A 1126 -5.07 0.62 -33.39
C THR A 1126 -3.64 1.13 -33.21
N PRO A 1127 -3.18 2.07 -34.06
CA PRO A 1127 -1.84 2.65 -33.91
C PRO A 1127 -1.78 3.36 -32.56
N TYR A 1128 -0.67 3.15 -31.87
CA TYR A 1128 -0.35 3.68 -30.56
C TYR A 1128 -0.82 5.13 -30.38
N THR A 1129 -1.62 5.42 -29.36
CA THR A 1129 -2.34 6.71 -29.27
C THR A 1129 -1.48 7.92 -28.91
N GLY A 1130 -0.21 7.73 -28.54
CA GLY A 1130 0.75 8.83 -28.50
C GLY A 1130 0.32 10.03 -27.66
N THR A 1131 -0.42 9.80 -26.57
CA THR A 1131 -0.98 10.87 -25.74
C THR A 1131 -0.26 10.95 -24.41
N GLY A 1132 0.36 12.08 -24.12
CA GLY A 1132 0.90 12.40 -22.80
C GLY A 1132 -0.15 13.07 -21.92
N TYR A 1133 -0.10 12.81 -20.62
CA TYR A 1133 -0.87 13.53 -19.60
C TYR A 1133 0.08 14.16 -18.60
N CYS A 1134 -0.16 15.42 -18.24
CA CYS A 1134 0.56 16.09 -17.16
C CYS A 1134 -0.26 17.25 -16.56
N GLN A 1135 0.25 17.84 -15.49
CA GLN A 1135 -0.24 19.11 -14.96
C GLN A 1135 0.88 20.16 -14.99
N ILE A 1136 0.48 21.40 -15.23
CA ILE A 1136 1.36 22.56 -15.31
C ILE A 1136 1.03 23.54 -14.19
N GLU A 1137 2.07 23.97 -13.48
CA GLU A 1137 1.96 24.86 -12.33
C GLU A 1137 2.03 26.34 -12.74
N THR A 1138 0.99 26.85 -13.40
CA THR A 1138 1.00 28.19 -14.03
C THR A 1138 1.25 29.40 -13.11
N ASP A 1139 1.31 29.23 -11.79
CA ASP A 1139 1.28 30.33 -10.84
C ASP A 1139 2.63 30.96 -10.53
N ARG A 1140 3.65 30.12 -10.43
CA ARG A 1140 4.97 30.50 -9.91
C ARG A 1140 6.10 29.97 -10.79
N GLN A 1141 5.81 29.81 -12.08
CA GLN A 1141 6.73 29.31 -13.08
C GLN A 1141 6.96 30.33 -14.19
N ASP A 1142 8.07 30.16 -14.92
CA ASP A 1142 8.22 30.82 -16.22
C ASP A 1142 7.06 30.37 -17.15
N PRO A 1143 6.39 31.31 -17.83
CA PRO A 1143 5.33 30.96 -18.76
C PRO A 1143 5.83 30.13 -19.95
N ASP A 1144 7.11 30.23 -20.36
CA ASP A 1144 7.68 29.48 -21.49
C ASP A 1144 8.03 28.05 -21.09
N ILE A 1145 7.33 27.10 -21.69
CA ILE A 1145 7.48 25.68 -21.38
C ILE A 1145 7.66 24.85 -22.65
N PHE A 1146 8.18 23.64 -22.46
CA PHE A 1146 8.11 22.56 -23.43
C PHE A 1146 7.33 21.39 -22.82
N VAL A 1147 6.52 20.72 -23.64
CA VAL A 1147 5.84 19.47 -23.28
C VAL A 1147 5.96 18.51 -24.46
N GLY A 1148 6.45 17.28 -24.27
CA GLY A 1148 6.52 16.28 -25.34
C GLY A 1148 7.68 15.29 -25.20
N ASN A 1149 7.94 14.51 -26.26
CA ASN A 1149 9.12 13.66 -26.34
C ASN A 1149 10.37 14.54 -26.31
N PHE A 1150 11.38 14.24 -25.47
CA PHE A 1150 12.57 15.09 -25.39
C PHE A 1150 13.43 15.02 -26.66
N LEU A 1151 13.54 13.81 -27.20
CA LEU A 1151 14.28 13.49 -28.41
C LEU A 1151 13.33 12.83 -29.42
N VAL A 1152 13.61 13.04 -30.70
CA VAL A 1152 12.90 12.40 -31.81
C VAL A 1152 13.86 11.62 -32.69
N CYS A 1153 13.31 10.61 -33.35
CA CYS A 1153 14.02 9.77 -34.31
C CYS A 1153 13.19 9.65 -35.59
N ASP A 1154 13.87 9.58 -36.74
CA ASP A 1154 13.25 9.28 -38.04
C ASP A 1154 12.63 7.86 -38.11
N ARG A 1155 12.96 6.98 -37.15
CA ARG A 1155 12.41 5.64 -36.98
C ARG A 1155 11.52 5.54 -35.72
N PRO A 1156 10.19 5.66 -35.83
CA PRO A 1156 9.27 5.59 -34.68
C PRO A 1156 9.22 4.21 -34.01
N GLU A 1157 9.75 3.16 -34.64
CA GLU A 1157 9.93 1.83 -34.09
C GLU A 1157 11.03 1.74 -33.03
N VAL A 1158 12.00 2.64 -33.03
CA VAL A 1158 13.12 2.63 -32.09
C VAL A 1158 12.70 3.20 -30.74
N PHE A 1159 13.14 2.58 -29.66
CA PHE A 1159 12.98 3.11 -28.31
C PHE A 1159 14.07 4.13 -28.01
N ILE A 1160 13.69 5.24 -27.36
CA ILE A 1160 14.61 6.28 -26.89
C ILE A 1160 14.36 6.52 -25.41
N GLY A 1161 15.38 6.30 -24.58
CA GLY A 1161 15.36 6.65 -23.16
C GLY A 1161 16.33 7.80 -22.87
N MET A 1162 15.91 8.83 -22.15
CA MET A 1162 16.78 9.93 -21.73
C MET A 1162 17.39 9.58 -20.36
N ARG A 1163 18.72 9.51 -20.26
CA ARG A 1163 19.41 9.23 -19.00
C ARG A 1163 19.71 10.52 -18.24
N ALA A 1164 20.19 11.52 -18.95
CA ALA A 1164 20.53 12.83 -18.39
C ALA A 1164 20.34 13.91 -19.45
N ALA A 1165 19.92 15.09 -19.01
CA ALA A 1165 19.88 16.30 -19.82
C ALA A 1165 20.32 17.47 -18.96
N SER A 1166 21.16 18.32 -19.53
CA SER A 1166 21.60 19.58 -18.95
C SER A 1166 21.79 20.58 -20.09
N LYS A 1167 22.11 21.83 -19.74
CA LYS A 1167 22.28 22.88 -20.74
C LYS A 1167 23.40 22.51 -21.73
N GLY A 1168 23.03 22.34 -22.99
CA GLY A 1168 23.94 21.96 -24.08
C GLY A 1168 24.32 20.48 -24.14
N ALA A 1169 23.94 19.65 -23.17
CA ALA A 1169 24.38 18.25 -23.14
C ALA A 1169 23.25 17.28 -22.81
N CYS A 1170 23.34 16.07 -23.34
CA CYS A 1170 22.46 14.97 -22.94
C CYS A 1170 23.13 13.61 -23.13
N THR A 1171 22.69 12.66 -22.31
CA THR A 1171 22.96 11.24 -22.50
C THR A 1171 21.64 10.51 -22.67
N PHE A 1172 21.53 9.70 -23.71
CA PHE A 1172 20.33 8.93 -24.03
C PHE A 1172 20.70 7.52 -24.50
N GLU A 1173 19.73 6.62 -24.44
CA GLU A 1173 19.83 5.25 -24.91
C GLU A 1173 18.87 5.02 -26.08
N LEU A 1174 19.31 4.21 -27.03
CA LEU A 1174 18.55 3.78 -28.18
C LEU A 1174 18.43 2.26 -28.16
N ASN A 1175 17.24 1.73 -28.44
CA ASN A 1175 17.06 0.30 -28.69
C ASN A 1175 16.24 0.07 -29.95
N ASN A 1176 16.79 -0.69 -30.89
CA ASN A 1176 16.07 -1.15 -32.08
C ASN A 1176 15.35 -2.47 -31.78
N PRO A 1177 14.02 -2.49 -31.60
CA PRO A 1177 13.32 -3.72 -31.28
C PRO A 1177 13.01 -4.60 -32.50
N THR A 1178 13.36 -4.18 -33.72
CA THR A 1178 12.96 -4.88 -34.94
C THR A 1178 13.93 -5.99 -35.34
N GLU A 1179 13.54 -6.76 -36.35
CA GLU A 1179 14.37 -7.81 -36.95
C GLU A 1179 15.42 -7.27 -37.93
N ARG A 1180 15.36 -5.98 -38.29
CA ARG A 1180 16.17 -5.41 -39.36
C ARG A 1180 17.06 -4.31 -38.78
N PRO A 1181 18.29 -4.14 -39.30
CA PRO A 1181 19.08 -2.98 -38.96
C PRO A 1181 18.38 -1.69 -39.44
N HIS A 1182 18.62 -0.60 -38.72
CA HIS A 1182 18.15 0.74 -39.06
C HIS A 1182 19.30 1.73 -38.98
N THR A 1183 19.50 2.51 -40.03
CA THR A 1183 20.10 3.83 -39.91
C THR A 1183 19.05 4.75 -39.29
N VAL A 1184 19.39 5.34 -38.16
CA VAL A 1184 18.53 6.27 -37.41
C VAL A 1184 19.17 7.63 -37.31
N THR A 1185 18.35 8.67 -37.34
CA THR A 1185 18.77 10.04 -37.10
C THR A 1185 18.05 10.57 -35.89
N VAL A 1186 18.79 10.82 -34.81
CA VAL A 1186 18.27 11.31 -33.53
C VAL A 1186 18.63 12.78 -33.36
N ARG A 1187 17.68 13.55 -32.84
CA ARG A 1187 17.84 14.99 -32.53
C ARG A 1187 16.90 15.40 -31.40
N PRO A 1188 17.13 16.55 -30.74
CA PRO A 1188 16.15 17.13 -29.82
C PRO A 1188 14.83 17.38 -30.53
N ALA A 1189 13.72 17.17 -29.81
CA ALA A 1189 12.40 17.55 -30.32
C ALA A 1189 12.34 19.07 -30.54
N GLU A 1190 11.51 19.48 -31.49
CA GLU A 1190 11.39 20.89 -31.81
C GLU A 1190 10.86 21.67 -30.58
N GLY A 1191 11.63 22.67 -30.14
CA GLY A 1191 11.33 23.46 -28.94
C GLY A 1191 12.00 22.98 -27.65
N PHE A 1192 12.58 21.76 -27.62
CA PHE A 1192 13.39 21.27 -26.50
C PHE A 1192 14.85 21.73 -26.62
N ASP A 1193 15.06 23.04 -26.49
CA ASP A 1193 16.37 23.69 -26.66
C ASP A 1193 17.37 23.44 -25.51
N LEU A 1194 16.99 22.72 -24.44
CA LEU A 1194 17.85 22.51 -23.25
C LEU A 1194 19.22 21.96 -23.65
N THR A 1195 19.23 20.98 -24.55
CA THR A 1195 20.45 20.26 -24.96
C THR A 1195 21.17 20.92 -26.15
N GLY A 1196 20.75 22.12 -26.56
CA GLY A 1196 21.22 22.77 -27.77
C GLY A 1196 20.60 22.18 -29.05
N ARG A 1197 21.15 22.54 -30.21
CA ARG A 1197 20.75 21.99 -31.51
C ARG A 1197 21.82 21.03 -31.98
N TRP A 1198 21.46 19.78 -32.17
CA TRP A 1198 22.36 18.75 -32.69
C TRP A 1198 21.56 17.69 -33.43
N GLU A 1199 22.26 16.95 -34.28
CA GLU A 1199 21.75 15.78 -34.98
C GLU A 1199 22.83 14.69 -34.97
N ARG A 1200 22.41 13.43 -34.80
CA ARG A 1200 23.28 12.26 -34.80
C ARG A 1200 22.66 11.15 -35.63
N THR A 1201 23.34 10.78 -36.71
CA THR A 1201 23.00 9.58 -37.49
C THR A 1201 23.80 8.39 -36.98
N LEU A 1202 23.12 7.29 -36.70
CA LEU A 1202 23.67 6.11 -36.04
C LEU A 1202 23.18 4.85 -36.75
N GLU A 1203 24.05 3.85 -36.86
CA GLU A 1203 23.68 2.52 -37.34
C GLU A 1203 23.26 1.65 -36.15
N LEU A 1204 22.00 1.21 -36.12
CA LEU A 1204 21.45 0.31 -35.11
C LEU A 1204 21.12 -1.05 -35.75
N GLY A 1205 21.93 -2.07 -35.44
CA GLY A 1205 21.62 -3.45 -35.78
C GLY A 1205 20.24 -3.92 -35.25
N ALA A 1206 19.72 -5.03 -35.78
CA ALA A 1206 18.50 -5.64 -35.26
C ALA A 1206 18.66 -6.01 -33.77
N GLY A 1207 17.74 -5.60 -32.90
CA GLY A 1207 17.87 -5.81 -31.45
C GLY A 1207 19.01 -5.03 -30.78
N ALA A 1208 19.70 -4.12 -31.50
CA ALA A 1208 20.85 -3.42 -30.96
C ALA A 1208 20.43 -2.38 -29.92
N HIS A 1209 21.34 -2.14 -28.97
CA HIS A 1209 21.23 -1.10 -27.97
C HIS A 1209 22.50 -0.24 -27.97
N GLN A 1210 22.35 1.09 -27.91
CA GLN A 1210 23.47 2.03 -27.82
C GLN A 1210 23.17 3.12 -26.80
N VAL A 1211 24.19 3.52 -26.03
CA VAL A 1211 24.15 4.74 -25.20
C VAL A 1211 24.97 5.80 -25.91
N VAL A 1212 24.38 6.98 -26.06
CA VAL A 1212 24.98 8.10 -26.79
C VAL A 1212 25.03 9.30 -25.86
N THR A 1213 26.21 9.90 -25.74
CA THR A 1213 26.40 11.17 -25.06
C THR A 1213 26.72 12.24 -26.10
N VAL A 1214 25.93 13.31 -26.08
CA VAL A 1214 26.17 14.53 -26.83
C VAL A 1214 26.58 15.58 -25.81
N ALA A 1215 27.83 16.03 -25.89
CA ALA A 1215 28.29 17.19 -25.14
C ALA A 1215 28.10 18.45 -26.01
N GLY A 1216 27.73 19.56 -25.37
CA GLY A 1216 27.64 20.85 -26.04
C GLY A 1216 29.03 21.36 -26.38
N GLU A 1217 29.18 21.92 -27.58
CA GLU A 1217 30.38 22.69 -27.95
C GLU A 1217 30.47 24.02 -27.20
#